data_AF-F5XW09-F1
#
_entry.id   AF-F5XW09-F1
#
_cell.length_a   1.000
_cell.length_b   1.000
_cell.length_c   1.000
_cell.angle_alpha   90.00
_cell.angle_beta   90.00
_cell.angle_gamma   90.00
#
_symmetry.space_group_name_H-M   'P 1'
#
loop_
_entity.id
_entity.type
_entity.pdbx_description
1 polymer ?
#
loop_
_entity_poly.entity_id
_entity_poly.type
_entity_poly.pdbx_seq_one_letter_code
_entity_poly.pdbx_strand_id
1 'polypeptide(L)'
;MTDPKITAGKASQVASQDFAQKSGEPSQPTSSGKFLTTGEDRAVRRNPSVSRANRTSIGAASNRSSIDDTGPSAEHVRKALKHSATAKDTVILACGYSPTGGGHTARCLDVIQASIDKGHVKPGSTLIFNVPQIWEGKPRSKQQLDKIAAHAKAQGIEVLLVQADKSVMGYLKPSGASDDAKIIDRFAKHAARPTADISHIEQARIYGEASDFDNPNSISGKHLGLTLKELIGEKAMGERVKVFTDMDHDLLKGMLNAGVSPNNAVDQQNHAILLEGEVSKDVVDKNALLAKVLSSRGAKISHIGLGDKNTLIALSDIAKSLGITADTTKKEAMRLVAQELLEHGNIADPQSVWDNRSGMGAVKPATGVLKHPSIKSADQVKNVMYVYAHGNQTLVGAEIQKQIARGDLADDAYRNTLFVLCGFDTLRKGDGMKLSYLADGDGITTSGAGTNGEFAYLHKAGDSKSGLLALPIIGHNEQQKNAEYLKEKDPATMPFTVIGNARDEESLRKDVDAYVKDRFSKIEEKMNGLNMRKTLEAVGDTRTYVDQSVALLFGGEMSAESKQIVEVEKAMIDSPELQINRRYYKTVFTAIDQMVSMLSSPQPDTPINIRLASKESTRQYESVREFAKKVLKNEDMLGGFLAADKRPGVLDRNLNRVGLHNVPNVKLPHFDEVKSLFENAASTSGATPSKLRTLAERIKEKMSREYRAQAIAPSSISDRTKLRQDADALKEEFGETYTTGF
;
A
#
# COMPACT_ATOMS: atom_id res chain seq x y z
N MET A 1 -71.25 3.80 -13.47
CA MET A 1 -72.02 5.05 -13.39
C MET A 1 -71.04 6.20 -13.25
N THR A 2 -70.97 7.02 -14.30
CA THR A 2 -70.61 8.45 -14.32
C THR A 2 -69.41 8.97 -13.49
N ASP A 3 -68.30 9.17 -14.21
CA ASP A 3 -67.43 10.36 -14.31
C ASP A 3 -68.00 11.73 -13.81
N PRO A 4 -67.24 12.86 -13.77
CA PRO A 4 -65.77 13.10 -13.80
C PRO A 4 -65.30 14.25 -12.86
N LYS A 5 -63.97 14.50 -12.74
CA LYS A 5 -63.35 15.77 -13.20
C LYS A 5 -61.82 15.86 -13.00
N ILE A 6 -61.23 16.19 -14.14
CA ILE A 6 -59.83 16.47 -14.52
C ILE A 6 -59.41 17.88 -14.09
N THR A 7 -58.14 18.07 -13.67
CA THR A 7 -57.13 19.03 -14.21
C THR A 7 -55.86 18.97 -13.35
N ALA A 8 -54.74 18.36 -13.82
CA ALA A 8 -53.68 18.90 -14.70
C ALA A 8 -52.80 19.99 -14.00
N GLY A 9 -51.46 19.90 -13.95
CA GLY A 9 -50.53 18.90 -14.48
C GLY A 9 -49.05 19.29 -14.40
N LYS A 10 -48.23 18.50 -15.13
CA LYS A 10 -46.85 18.72 -15.67
C LYS A 10 -45.70 18.76 -14.65
N ALA A 11 -44.52 18.13 -14.85
CA ALA A 11 -43.86 17.38 -15.93
C ALA A 11 -42.75 16.49 -15.26
N SER A 12 -42.01 15.54 -15.83
CA SER A 12 -41.67 15.13 -17.20
C SER A 12 -41.07 13.71 -17.15
N GLN A 13 -41.46 12.86 -18.10
CA GLN A 13 -40.81 11.60 -18.48
C GLN A 13 -39.66 11.88 -19.45
N VAL A 14 -38.60 11.05 -19.43
CA VAL A 14 -37.84 10.52 -20.59
C VAL A 14 -37.21 9.22 -20.08
N ALA A 15 -37.76 8.03 -20.36
CA ALA A 15 -37.69 7.23 -21.58
C ALA A 15 -36.31 6.61 -21.84
N SER A 16 -36.20 5.36 -21.40
CA SER A 16 -35.27 4.32 -21.83
C SER A 16 -35.65 3.77 -23.20
N GLN A 17 -34.71 3.71 -24.17
CA GLN A 17 -34.56 2.58 -25.11
C GLN A 17 -33.38 2.77 -26.09
N ASP A 18 -32.90 1.62 -26.55
CA ASP A 18 -32.10 1.30 -27.74
C ASP A 18 -30.57 1.49 -27.69
N PHE A 19 -29.85 0.36 -27.80
CA PHE A 19 -28.94 0.12 -28.92
C PHE A 19 -28.57 -1.37 -29.05
N ALA A 20 -29.05 -2.00 -30.12
CA ALA A 20 -28.50 -3.21 -30.71
C ALA A 20 -28.36 -3.02 -32.22
N GLN A 21 -27.25 -3.53 -32.76
CA GLN A 21 -26.92 -3.76 -34.18
C GLN A 21 -26.77 -2.55 -35.13
N LYS A 22 -25.54 -2.38 -35.63
CA LYS A 22 -25.27 -2.24 -37.07
C LYS A 22 -23.89 -2.81 -37.40
N SER A 23 -23.92 -3.90 -38.16
CA SER A 23 -22.81 -4.54 -38.85
C SER A 23 -22.38 -3.71 -40.08
N GLY A 24 -21.07 -3.68 -40.33
CA GLY A 24 -20.48 -3.16 -41.57
C GLY A 24 -19.13 -3.84 -41.83
N GLU A 25 -19.11 -4.80 -42.76
CA GLU A 25 -17.95 -5.11 -43.62
C GLU A 25 -17.79 -4.00 -44.69
N PRO A 26 -16.70 -3.89 -45.49
CA PRO A 26 -15.64 -4.86 -45.86
C PRO A 26 -14.20 -4.28 -45.66
N SER A 27 -13.08 -5.00 -45.79
CA SER A 27 -12.51 -5.53 -47.04
C SER A 27 -11.18 -6.26 -46.79
N GLN A 28 -10.96 -7.37 -47.50
CA GLN A 28 -9.62 -7.99 -47.70
C GLN A 28 -8.67 -7.02 -48.42
N PRO A 29 -7.34 -7.23 -48.29
CA PRO A 29 -6.67 -7.78 -49.46
C PRO A 29 -5.69 -8.92 -49.15
N THR A 30 -5.74 -9.86 -50.07
CA THR A 30 -4.78 -10.91 -50.39
C THR A 30 -3.39 -10.39 -50.75
N SER A 31 -2.38 -11.22 -50.49
CA SER A 31 -1.13 -11.45 -51.26
C SER A 31 0.18 -11.26 -50.46
N SER A 32 0.82 -12.39 -50.16
CA SER A 32 2.27 -12.46 -49.99
C SER A 32 2.80 -13.63 -50.82
N GLY A 33 3.35 -13.29 -51.98
CA GLY A 33 4.12 -14.18 -52.82
C GLY A 33 5.53 -14.37 -52.29
N LYS A 34 6.04 -15.60 -52.46
CA LYS A 34 7.45 -15.99 -52.27
C LYS A 34 8.32 -15.55 -53.47
N PHE A 35 9.65 -15.59 -53.23
CA PHE A 35 10.84 -15.68 -54.12
C PHE A 35 11.85 -14.56 -53.80
N LEU A 36 12.97 -14.81 -53.10
CA LEU A 36 14.26 -15.45 -53.46
C LEU A 36 15.30 -14.51 -54.12
N THR A 37 16.42 -14.37 -53.38
CA THR A 37 17.85 -14.37 -53.78
C THR A 37 18.60 -13.16 -54.35
N THR A 38 19.89 -13.15 -53.94
CA THR A 38 21.11 -12.44 -54.42
C THR A 38 21.31 -11.03 -53.86
N GLY A 39 22.50 -10.55 -53.47
CA GLY A 39 23.86 -11.06 -53.52
C GLY A 39 24.84 -9.86 -53.42
N GLU A 40 25.85 -9.99 -52.57
CA GLU A 40 27.22 -9.43 -52.65
C GLU A 40 27.52 -7.90 -52.79
N ASP A 41 28.30 -7.45 -51.80
CA ASP A 41 29.61 -6.77 -51.92
C ASP A 41 29.85 -5.25 -51.88
N ARG A 42 30.88 -4.95 -51.07
CA ARG A 42 31.93 -3.89 -51.14
C ARG A 42 31.76 -2.51 -50.46
N ALA A 43 32.53 -2.41 -49.37
CA ALA A 43 33.76 -1.58 -49.24
C ALA A 43 33.75 -0.33 -48.33
N VAL A 44 34.48 -0.48 -47.22
CA VAL A 44 35.61 0.35 -46.73
C VAL A 44 35.48 1.88 -46.83
N ARG A 45 35.40 2.56 -45.67
CA ARG A 45 36.14 3.83 -45.42
C ARG A 45 36.35 4.13 -43.92
N ARG A 46 37.64 4.05 -43.56
CA ARG A 46 38.46 4.69 -42.50
C ARG A 46 37.83 5.65 -41.47
N ASN A 47 38.15 5.37 -40.20
CA ASN A 47 38.34 6.30 -39.06
C ASN A 47 39.37 7.42 -39.40
N PRO A 48 39.43 8.60 -38.71
CA PRO A 48 39.68 8.66 -37.26
C PRO A 48 39.20 9.92 -36.46
N SER A 49 39.47 9.84 -35.15
CA SER A 49 39.74 10.93 -34.18
C SER A 49 38.59 11.78 -33.63
N VAL A 50 38.24 11.53 -32.36
CA VAL A 50 37.92 12.62 -31.42
C VAL A 50 38.78 12.45 -30.18
N SER A 51 39.55 13.50 -29.94
CA SER A 51 40.54 13.69 -28.89
C SER A 51 39.97 13.70 -27.48
N ARG A 52 40.72 13.08 -26.57
CA ARG A 52 40.76 13.47 -25.14
C ARG A 52 41.12 14.96 -25.01
N ALA A 53 40.30 15.71 -24.30
CA ALA A 53 40.77 16.87 -23.52
C ALA A 53 40.05 16.89 -22.17
N ASN A 54 40.84 17.16 -21.14
CA ASN A 54 40.60 16.90 -19.73
C ASN A 54 39.63 17.87 -19.05
N ARG A 55 39.00 17.32 -18.01
CA ARG A 55 38.64 17.91 -16.71
C ARG A 55 39.17 19.32 -16.43
N THR A 56 38.26 20.18 -16.00
CA THR A 56 38.46 21.02 -14.81
C THR A 56 37.14 21.10 -14.04
N SER A 57 37.22 20.76 -12.76
CA SER A 57 36.18 20.84 -11.75
C SER A 57 36.01 22.28 -11.26
N ILE A 58 34.81 22.85 -11.36
CA ILE A 58 34.37 23.97 -10.52
C ILE A 58 32.89 23.73 -10.21
N GLY A 59 32.52 23.95 -8.94
CA GLY A 59 31.27 23.53 -8.34
C GLY A 59 30.02 23.83 -9.17
N ALA A 60 29.08 22.90 -9.14
CA ALA A 60 27.70 23.15 -9.56
C ALA A 60 27.07 24.15 -8.57
N ALA A 61 27.45 25.42 -8.74
CA ALA A 61 26.52 26.51 -8.57
C ALA A 61 25.25 26.10 -9.31
N SER A 62 24.14 26.15 -8.60
CA SER A 62 22.81 26.07 -9.16
C SER A 62 22.73 27.03 -10.35
N ASN A 63 22.79 26.50 -11.57
CA ASN A 63 22.09 27.13 -12.68
C ASN A 63 20.60 26.98 -12.34
N ARG A 64 20.12 27.87 -11.47
CA ARG A 64 18.75 28.36 -11.52
C ARG A 64 18.63 29.01 -12.89
N SER A 65 18.36 28.20 -13.92
CA SER A 65 17.72 28.75 -15.10
C SER A 65 16.37 29.24 -14.61
N SER A 66 16.25 30.56 -14.46
CA SER A 66 14.99 31.26 -14.42
C SER A 66 14.24 30.90 -15.72
N ILE A 67 13.51 29.80 -15.70
CA ILE A 67 12.42 29.60 -16.64
C ILE A 67 11.43 30.70 -16.28
N ASP A 68 11.11 31.56 -17.24
CA ASP A 68 10.21 32.69 -17.06
C ASP A 68 8.91 32.25 -16.36
N ASP A 69 8.78 32.61 -15.08
CA ASP A 69 7.62 32.40 -14.18
C ASP A 69 6.37 33.23 -14.57
N THR A 70 6.31 33.69 -15.82
CA THR A 70 5.34 34.69 -16.31
C THR A 70 4.52 34.21 -17.51
N GLY A 71 4.61 32.93 -17.87
CA GLY A 71 3.80 32.34 -18.93
C GLY A 71 2.28 32.36 -18.62
N PRO A 72 1.40 32.32 -19.65
CA PRO A 72 -0.07 32.36 -19.46
C PRO A 72 -0.62 31.32 -18.48
N SER A 73 -0.03 30.12 -18.48
CA SER A 73 -0.38 29.03 -17.54
C SER A 73 -0.08 29.40 -16.09
N ALA A 74 1.06 30.03 -15.82
CA ALA A 74 1.44 30.43 -14.45
C ALA A 74 0.50 31.50 -13.90
N GLU A 75 0.10 32.45 -14.73
CA GLU A 75 -0.87 33.48 -14.37
C GLU A 75 -2.28 32.89 -14.14
N HIS A 76 -2.69 31.88 -14.92
CA HIS A 76 -3.94 31.16 -14.68
C HIS A 76 -3.92 30.45 -13.34
N VAL A 77 -2.88 29.67 -13.04
CA VAL A 77 -2.73 28.97 -11.76
C VAL A 77 -2.78 29.96 -10.59
N ARG A 78 -2.06 31.08 -10.72
CA ARG A 78 -2.09 32.17 -9.73
C ARG A 78 -3.48 32.73 -9.50
N LYS A 79 -4.23 33.02 -10.57
CA LYS A 79 -5.60 33.54 -10.49
C LYS A 79 -6.54 32.53 -9.84
N ALA A 80 -6.49 31.27 -10.23
CA ALA A 80 -7.33 30.22 -9.67
C ALA A 80 -7.11 30.06 -8.16
N LEU A 81 -5.85 29.94 -7.71
CA LEU A 81 -5.52 29.79 -6.30
C LEU A 81 -5.91 31.02 -5.48
N LYS A 82 -5.65 32.23 -5.98
CA LYS A 82 -6.07 33.47 -5.30
C LYS A 82 -7.60 33.61 -5.25
N HIS A 83 -8.30 33.21 -6.31
CA HIS A 83 -9.76 33.20 -6.31
C HIS A 83 -10.30 32.23 -5.26
N SER A 84 -9.85 30.97 -5.24
CA SER A 84 -10.28 29.97 -4.25
C SER A 84 -9.95 30.37 -2.81
N ALA A 85 -8.88 31.14 -2.60
CA ALA A 85 -8.48 31.65 -1.29
C ALA A 85 -9.31 32.85 -0.80
N THR A 86 -9.93 33.61 -1.70
CA THR A 86 -10.64 34.87 -1.37
C THR A 86 -12.14 34.78 -1.53
N ALA A 87 -12.64 33.91 -2.42
CA ALA A 87 -14.06 33.74 -2.65
C ALA A 87 -14.77 33.11 -1.44
N LYS A 88 -16.05 33.47 -1.29
CA LYS A 88 -16.89 32.95 -0.22
C LYS A 88 -17.17 31.47 -0.49
N ASP A 89 -17.09 30.65 0.56
CA ASP A 89 -17.39 29.20 0.52
C ASP A 89 -16.56 28.34 -0.45
N THR A 90 -15.48 28.87 -1.03
CA THR A 90 -14.50 28.10 -1.80
C THR A 90 -13.36 27.59 -0.91
N VAL A 91 -12.71 26.51 -1.38
CA VAL A 91 -11.56 25.89 -0.72
C VAL A 91 -10.46 25.58 -1.73
N ILE A 92 -9.25 25.34 -1.21
CA ILE A 92 -8.17 24.70 -1.95
C ILE A 92 -7.98 23.32 -1.32
N LEU A 93 -8.34 22.26 -2.03
CA LEU A 93 -8.19 20.89 -1.56
C LEU A 93 -6.93 20.27 -2.19
N ALA A 94 -5.90 20.02 -1.38
CA ALA A 94 -4.73 19.27 -1.81
C ALA A 94 -4.85 17.81 -1.38
N CYS A 95 -4.64 16.89 -2.32
CA CYS A 95 -4.70 15.46 -2.04
C CYS A 95 -3.47 14.71 -2.51
N GLY A 96 -3.08 13.70 -1.74
CA GLY A 96 -1.96 12.81 -2.03
C GLY A 96 -2.23 11.39 -1.54
N TYR A 97 -1.61 10.40 -2.18
CA TYR A 97 -1.79 9.00 -1.83
C TYR A 97 -0.53 8.18 -2.15
N SER A 98 -0.37 7.05 -1.44
CA SER A 98 0.70 6.09 -1.74
C SER A 98 0.38 5.28 -3.01
N PRO A 99 1.38 4.95 -3.86
CA PRO A 99 1.20 4.06 -5.00
C PRO A 99 1.13 2.57 -4.61
N THR A 100 1.06 2.24 -3.32
CA THR A 100 0.82 0.88 -2.83
C THR A 100 -0.51 0.36 -3.40
N GLY A 101 -0.45 -0.76 -4.12
CA GLY A 101 -1.49 -1.17 -5.08
C GLY A 101 -2.96 -1.09 -4.62
N GLY A 102 -3.83 -0.74 -5.56
CA GLY A 102 -5.28 -0.97 -5.56
C GLY A 102 -6.13 -0.13 -4.62
N GLY A 103 -5.91 -0.26 -3.30
CA GLY A 103 -6.84 0.27 -2.29
C GLY A 103 -6.70 1.77 -2.01
N HIS A 104 -5.47 2.28 -1.90
CA HIS A 104 -5.24 3.66 -1.44
C HIS A 104 -5.66 4.71 -2.48
N THR A 105 -5.33 4.46 -3.75
CA THR A 105 -5.76 5.34 -4.85
C THR A 105 -7.28 5.40 -4.94
N ALA A 106 -7.97 4.25 -5.00
CA ALA A 106 -9.42 4.21 -5.14
C ALA A 106 -10.12 4.94 -3.99
N ARG A 107 -9.74 4.66 -2.73
CA ARG A 107 -10.34 5.34 -1.57
C ARG A 107 -10.09 6.84 -1.54
N CYS A 108 -8.87 7.27 -1.87
CA CYS A 108 -8.55 8.71 -1.95
C CYS A 108 -9.45 9.39 -2.99
N LEU A 109 -9.57 8.79 -4.17
CA LEU A 109 -10.45 9.25 -5.23
C LEU A 109 -11.93 9.27 -4.80
N ASP A 110 -12.42 8.25 -4.11
CA ASP A 110 -13.80 8.22 -3.58
C ASP A 110 -14.07 9.35 -2.57
N VAL A 111 -13.08 9.69 -1.71
CA VAL A 111 -13.18 10.84 -0.79
C VAL A 111 -13.26 12.16 -1.54
N ILE A 112 -12.46 12.34 -2.60
CA ILE A 112 -12.54 13.55 -3.43
C ILE A 112 -13.90 13.65 -4.13
N GLN A 113 -14.34 12.57 -4.77
CA GLN A 113 -15.64 12.49 -5.43
C GLN A 113 -16.77 12.84 -4.45
N ALA A 114 -16.82 12.19 -3.29
CA ALA A 114 -17.84 12.44 -2.27
C ALA A 114 -17.78 13.87 -1.71
N SER A 115 -16.59 14.48 -1.62
CA SER A 115 -16.44 15.88 -1.19
C SER A 115 -17.04 16.86 -2.21
N ILE A 116 -16.93 16.56 -3.50
CA ILE A 116 -17.55 17.34 -4.58
C ILE A 116 -19.06 17.12 -4.58
N ASP A 117 -19.51 15.87 -4.58
CA ASP A 117 -20.94 15.51 -4.72
C ASP A 117 -21.80 16.01 -3.54
N LYS A 118 -21.21 16.09 -2.34
CA LYS A 118 -21.87 16.65 -1.15
C LYS A 118 -21.77 18.18 -1.06
N GLY A 119 -21.16 18.83 -2.05
CA GLY A 119 -21.06 20.29 -2.11
C GLY A 119 -20.09 20.91 -1.10
N HIS A 120 -19.14 20.13 -0.55
CA HIS A 120 -18.08 20.66 0.31
C HIS A 120 -16.97 21.34 -0.52
N VAL A 121 -16.72 20.84 -1.74
CA VAL A 121 -15.85 21.49 -2.73
C VAL A 121 -16.74 22.11 -3.82
N LYS A 122 -16.93 23.42 -3.76
CA LYS A 122 -17.91 24.17 -4.58
C LYS A 122 -17.27 24.74 -5.86
N PRO A 123 -18.08 25.17 -6.86
CA PRO A 123 -17.58 25.92 -8.00
C PRO A 123 -16.68 27.10 -7.58
N GLY A 124 -15.58 27.32 -8.30
CA GLY A 124 -14.55 28.31 -7.96
C GLY A 124 -13.49 27.82 -6.94
N SER A 125 -13.64 26.60 -6.40
CA SER A 125 -12.59 25.94 -5.62
C SER A 125 -11.46 25.43 -6.53
N THR A 126 -10.32 25.09 -5.92
CA THR A 126 -9.19 24.46 -6.61
C THR A 126 -8.89 23.10 -5.99
N LEU A 127 -8.73 22.08 -6.82
CA LEU A 127 -8.28 20.74 -6.47
C LEU A 127 -6.83 20.56 -6.93
N ILE A 128 -5.94 20.18 -6.02
CA ILE A 128 -4.53 19.90 -6.33
C ILE A 128 -4.29 18.40 -6.15
N PHE A 129 -4.11 17.69 -7.26
CA PHE A 129 -3.65 16.30 -7.24
C PHE A 129 -2.13 16.26 -7.15
N ASN A 130 -1.62 15.80 -6.01
CA ASN A 130 -0.21 15.46 -5.83
C ASN A 130 -0.03 13.95 -6.03
N VAL A 131 0.11 13.54 -7.29
CA VAL A 131 0.15 12.11 -7.64
C VAL A 131 1.53 11.50 -7.34
N PRO A 132 1.59 10.23 -6.92
CA PRO A 132 2.87 9.57 -6.70
C PRO A 132 3.61 9.34 -8.01
N GLN A 133 4.93 9.14 -7.97
CA GLN A 133 5.78 8.85 -9.15
C GLN A 133 5.33 7.57 -9.88
N ILE A 134 5.47 7.52 -11.21
CA ILE A 134 5.31 6.27 -11.97
C ILE A 134 6.37 5.29 -11.46
N TRP A 135 5.94 4.11 -11.08
CA TRP A 135 6.81 3.14 -10.42
C TRP A 135 6.97 1.85 -11.23
N GLU A 136 8.21 1.42 -11.48
CA GLU A 136 8.56 0.20 -12.23
C GLU A 136 7.84 0.06 -13.60
N GLY A 137 7.55 1.20 -14.23
CA GLY A 137 6.80 1.23 -15.49
C GLY A 137 5.33 0.84 -15.36
N LYS A 138 4.78 0.71 -14.14
CA LYS A 138 3.34 0.50 -13.93
C LYS A 138 2.60 1.83 -14.13
N PRO A 139 1.66 1.89 -15.08
CA PRO A 139 0.89 3.10 -15.31
C PRO A 139 0.02 3.43 -14.10
N ARG A 140 -0.27 4.72 -13.90
CA ARG A 140 -1.26 5.16 -12.92
C ARG A 140 -2.66 4.70 -13.35
N SER A 141 -3.61 4.67 -12.43
CA SER A 141 -5.04 4.41 -12.73
C SER A 141 -5.68 5.61 -13.47
N LYS A 142 -5.17 5.92 -14.66
CA LYS A 142 -5.49 7.13 -15.42
C LYS A 142 -6.99 7.30 -15.65
N GLN A 143 -7.70 6.23 -16.02
CA GLN A 143 -9.15 6.29 -16.24
C GLN A 143 -9.93 6.80 -15.02
N GLN A 144 -9.55 6.39 -13.80
CA GLN A 144 -10.22 6.83 -12.58
C GLN A 144 -9.84 8.28 -12.24
N LEU A 145 -8.57 8.63 -12.41
CA LEU A 145 -8.08 10.00 -12.21
C LEU A 145 -8.74 10.98 -13.18
N ASP A 146 -8.79 10.65 -14.48
CA ASP A 146 -9.44 11.43 -15.53
C ASP A 146 -10.94 11.59 -15.26
N LYS A 147 -11.63 10.53 -14.85
CA LYS A 147 -13.05 10.58 -14.50
C LYS A 147 -13.33 11.63 -13.41
N ILE A 148 -12.56 11.61 -12.32
CA ILE A 148 -12.75 12.56 -11.21
C ILE A 148 -12.33 13.97 -11.61
N ALA A 149 -11.20 14.12 -12.31
CA ALA A 149 -10.73 15.44 -12.76
C ALA A 149 -11.72 16.09 -13.74
N ALA A 150 -12.29 15.30 -14.67
CA ALA A 150 -13.33 15.75 -15.57
C ALA A 150 -14.62 16.12 -14.83
N HIS A 151 -15.03 15.31 -13.85
CA HIS A 151 -16.18 15.62 -12.99
C HIS A 151 -15.98 16.93 -12.22
N ALA A 152 -14.81 17.13 -11.60
CA ALA A 152 -14.47 18.37 -10.90
C ALA A 152 -14.51 19.59 -11.84
N LYS A 153 -13.87 19.51 -13.01
CA LYS A 153 -13.91 20.57 -14.03
C LYS A 153 -15.34 20.90 -14.47
N ALA A 154 -16.18 19.89 -14.69
CA ALA A 154 -17.58 20.08 -15.08
C ALA A 154 -18.40 20.81 -14.00
N GLN A 155 -18.00 20.70 -12.73
CA GLN A 155 -18.57 21.44 -11.59
C GLN A 155 -17.92 22.83 -11.39
N GLY A 156 -17.09 23.30 -12.32
CA GLY A 156 -16.41 24.60 -12.22
C GLY A 156 -15.31 24.64 -11.16
N ILE A 157 -14.71 23.49 -10.84
CA ILE A 157 -13.55 23.39 -9.93
C ILE A 157 -12.28 23.34 -10.78
N GLU A 158 -11.30 24.19 -10.46
CA GLU A 158 -10.01 24.17 -11.14
C GLU A 158 -9.19 22.95 -10.69
N VAL A 159 -8.50 22.27 -11.61
CA VAL A 159 -7.76 21.04 -11.30
C VAL A 159 -6.29 21.21 -11.69
N LEU A 160 -5.43 21.19 -10.67
CA LEU A 160 -3.99 21.30 -10.79
C LEU A 160 -3.32 19.94 -10.57
N LEU A 161 -2.32 19.64 -11.40
CA LEU A 161 -1.59 18.37 -11.39
C LEU A 161 -0.12 18.62 -11.05
N VAL A 162 0.35 17.94 -10.00
CA VAL A 162 1.76 17.88 -9.62
C VAL A 162 2.14 16.44 -9.26
N GLN A 163 3.42 16.12 -9.39
CA GLN A 163 3.95 14.82 -8.98
C GLN A 163 4.72 14.94 -7.66
N ALA A 164 4.53 14.00 -6.74
CA ALA A 164 5.32 13.94 -5.51
C ALA A 164 6.77 13.58 -5.84
N ASP A 165 7.73 14.35 -5.33
CA ASP A 165 9.15 13.97 -5.38
C ASP A 165 9.50 12.85 -4.37
N LYS A 166 8.63 12.63 -3.38
CA LYS A 166 8.84 11.71 -2.25
C LYS A 166 7.61 10.88 -1.91
N SER A 167 7.23 9.97 -2.78
CA SER A 167 6.22 8.98 -2.42
C SER A 167 6.77 7.96 -1.43
N VAL A 168 5.97 7.60 -0.41
CA VAL A 168 6.17 6.37 0.37
C VAL A 168 5.62 5.24 -0.47
N MET A 169 6.42 4.21 -0.72
CA MET A 169 6.05 3.10 -1.58
C MET A 169 6.31 1.79 -0.84
N GLY A 170 5.24 1.05 -0.53
CA GLY A 170 5.28 -0.34 -0.05
C GLY A 170 5.09 -1.33 -1.20
N TYR A 171 5.48 -2.59 -1.00
CA TYR A 171 5.71 -3.50 -2.13
C TYR A 171 5.38 -4.96 -1.87
N LEU A 172 4.98 -5.60 -2.96
CA LEU A 172 5.12 -7.03 -3.19
C LEU A 172 6.21 -7.26 -4.25
N LYS A 173 7.15 -8.16 -3.98
CA LYS A 173 8.07 -8.74 -4.98
C LYS A 173 7.25 -9.46 -6.06
N PRO A 174 7.83 -9.76 -7.24
CA PRO A 174 7.17 -10.62 -8.23
C PRO A 174 6.68 -11.96 -7.66
N SER A 175 7.34 -12.47 -6.61
CA SER A 175 6.93 -13.66 -5.86
C SER A 175 5.70 -13.47 -4.95
N GLY A 176 5.10 -12.28 -4.90
CA GLY A 176 4.02 -11.93 -3.97
C GLY A 176 4.47 -11.64 -2.53
N ALA A 177 5.72 -11.93 -2.17
CA ALA A 177 6.28 -11.63 -0.84
C ALA A 177 6.50 -10.13 -0.63
N SER A 178 6.44 -9.63 0.59
CA SER A 178 6.61 -8.19 0.84
C SER A 178 8.06 -7.73 0.63
N ASP A 179 8.19 -6.55 0.04
CA ASP A 179 9.44 -5.80 -0.07
C ASP A 179 9.46 -4.58 0.86
N ASP A 180 8.68 -4.60 1.94
CA ASP A 180 8.63 -3.51 2.94
C ASP A 180 10.00 -3.25 3.56
N ALA A 181 10.89 -4.25 3.57
CA ALA A 181 12.30 -4.08 3.90
C ALA A 181 13.00 -3.00 3.06
N LYS A 182 12.67 -2.87 1.77
CA LYS A 182 13.20 -1.81 0.90
C LYS A 182 12.62 -0.44 1.20
N ILE A 183 11.54 -0.31 1.97
CA ILE A 183 11.07 1.01 2.43
C ILE A 183 12.18 1.71 3.21
N ILE A 184 12.91 0.98 4.05
CA ILE A 184 14.05 1.47 4.85
C ILE A 184 15.20 1.91 3.94
N ASP A 185 15.57 1.04 3.00
CA ASP A 185 16.59 1.34 1.99
C ASP A 185 16.25 2.59 1.18
N ARG A 186 14.98 2.78 0.82
CA ARG A 186 14.50 3.96 0.09
C ARG A 186 14.44 5.23 0.95
N PHE A 187 14.10 5.11 2.24
CA PHE A 187 14.18 6.26 3.15
C PHE A 187 15.62 6.73 3.30
N ALA A 188 16.57 5.81 3.28
CA ALA A 188 17.99 6.15 3.28
C ALA A 188 18.45 6.75 1.94
N LYS A 189 18.04 6.16 0.82
CA LYS A 189 18.33 6.68 -0.54
C LYS A 189 17.67 8.01 -0.88
N HIS A 190 16.85 8.58 0.02
CA HIS A 190 16.19 9.87 -0.19
C HIS A 190 17.16 10.98 -0.61
N ALA A 191 18.39 11.01 -0.12
CA ALA A 191 19.36 12.06 -0.49
C ALA A 191 19.80 11.99 -1.96
N ALA A 192 19.61 10.86 -2.64
CA ALA A 192 20.00 10.60 -4.03
C ALA A 192 18.81 10.54 -5.01
N ARG A 193 17.60 10.94 -4.59
CA ARG A 193 16.41 10.97 -5.46
C ARG A 193 16.50 12.11 -6.49
N PRO A 194 15.79 12.00 -7.63
CA PRO A 194 15.64 13.10 -8.57
C PRO A 194 15.22 14.37 -7.82
N THR A 195 15.87 15.48 -8.12
CA THR A 195 15.41 16.79 -7.67
C THR A 195 14.07 17.08 -8.31
N ALA A 196 13.15 17.66 -7.52
CA ALA A 196 11.87 18.14 -8.04
C ALA A 196 12.10 19.04 -9.27
N ASP A 197 11.26 18.87 -10.30
CA ASP A 197 11.33 19.63 -11.55
C ASP A 197 11.03 21.11 -11.31
N ILE A 198 10.13 21.40 -10.38
CA ILE A 198 9.63 22.73 -10.07
C ILE A 198 9.78 23.06 -8.58
N SER A 199 9.97 24.35 -8.28
CA SER A 199 9.98 24.88 -6.91
C SER A 199 8.77 25.77 -6.59
N HIS A 200 7.98 26.16 -7.60
CA HIS A 200 6.83 27.06 -7.47
C HIS A 200 5.54 26.41 -7.98
N ILE A 201 4.46 26.51 -7.20
CA ILE A 201 3.16 25.90 -7.54
C ILE A 201 2.53 26.51 -8.80
N GLU A 202 2.88 27.74 -9.16
CA GLU A 202 2.44 28.37 -10.40
C GLU A 202 2.89 27.61 -11.65
N GLN A 203 3.93 26.78 -11.54
CA GLN A 203 4.42 25.92 -12.62
C GLN A 203 3.69 24.56 -12.67
N ALA A 204 2.65 24.35 -11.86
CA ALA A 204 1.82 23.15 -11.94
C ALA A 204 1.04 23.08 -13.26
N ARG A 205 0.74 21.87 -13.69
CA ARG A 205 -0.03 21.67 -14.92
C ARG A 205 -1.52 21.79 -14.64
N ILE A 206 -2.25 22.43 -15.55
CA ILE A 206 -3.72 22.53 -15.49
C ILE A 206 -4.32 21.36 -16.26
N TYR A 207 -5.18 20.57 -15.64
CA TYR A 207 -5.85 19.45 -16.30
C TYR A 207 -6.67 19.93 -17.51
N GLY A 208 -6.55 19.25 -18.65
CA GLY A 208 -7.24 19.58 -19.91
C GLY A 208 -6.45 20.46 -20.89
N GLU A 209 -5.38 21.14 -20.44
CA GLU A 209 -4.52 21.98 -21.30
C GLU A 209 -3.26 21.22 -21.75
N ALA A 210 -3.47 20.14 -22.52
CA ALA A 210 -2.42 19.21 -22.99
C ALA A 210 -1.65 18.47 -21.87
N SER A 211 -2.15 18.52 -20.64
CA SER A 211 -1.60 17.80 -19.49
C SER A 211 -2.33 16.49 -19.24
N ASP A 212 -1.56 15.50 -18.80
CA ASP A 212 -2.02 14.16 -18.48
C ASP A 212 -1.41 13.77 -17.14
N PHE A 213 -2.06 12.85 -16.44
CA PHE A 213 -1.55 12.24 -15.24
C PHE A 213 -0.26 11.45 -15.45
N ASP A 214 0.19 11.20 -16.68
CA ASP A 214 1.44 10.48 -16.95
C ASP A 214 2.70 11.30 -16.65
N ASN A 215 2.73 12.58 -17.03
CA ASN A 215 3.93 13.43 -16.87
C ASN A 215 3.64 14.78 -16.19
N PRO A 216 3.11 14.80 -14.94
CA PRO A 216 3.01 16.04 -14.19
C PRO A 216 4.40 16.52 -13.73
N ASN A 217 4.55 17.83 -13.56
CA ASN A 217 5.77 18.42 -13.03
C ASN A 217 5.95 18.02 -11.55
N SER A 218 7.13 17.55 -11.17
CA SER A 218 7.38 17.13 -9.79
C SER A 218 7.70 18.29 -8.85
N ILE A 219 7.09 18.28 -7.66
CA ILE A 219 7.27 19.28 -6.61
C ILE A 219 7.42 18.60 -5.26
N SER A 220 8.23 19.17 -4.37
CA SER A 220 8.30 18.70 -2.99
C SER A 220 7.12 19.20 -2.17
N GLY A 221 6.60 18.38 -1.24
CA GLY A 221 5.53 18.82 -0.33
C GLY A 221 5.89 20.10 0.45
N LYS A 222 7.18 20.28 0.79
CA LYS A 222 7.70 21.53 1.40
C LYS A 222 7.51 22.72 0.47
N HIS A 223 7.95 22.62 -0.79
CA HIS A 223 7.86 23.71 -1.76
C HIS A 223 6.41 24.02 -2.14
N LEU A 224 5.58 22.98 -2.31
CA LEU A 224 4.16 23.13 -2.54
C LEU A 224 3.50 23.96 -1.43
N GLY A 225 3.70 23.59 -0.16
CA GLY A 225 3.14 24.33 0.97
C GLY A 225 3.67 25.76 1.07
N LEU A 226 5.00 25.94 0.97
CA LEU A 226 5.62 27.27 1.09
C LEU A 226 5.16 28.24 0.00
N THR A 227 5.19 27.81 -1.25
CA THR A 227 4.83 28.68 -2.38
C THR A 227 3.32 28.94 -2.44
N LEU A 228 2.50 27.98 -2.02
CA LEU A 228 1.08 28.21 -1.80
C LEU A 228 0.85 29.29 -0.72
N LYS A 229 1.53 29.20 0.43
CA LYS A 229 1.48 30.22 1.50
C LYS A 229 1.90 31.60 0.98
N GLU A 230 3.00 31.68 0.24
CA GLU A 230 3.47 32.94 -0.36
C GLU A 230 2.43 33.56 -1.29
N LEU A 231 1.69 32.74 -2.04
CA LEU A 231 0.72 33.18 -3.02
C LEU A 231 -0.61 33.68 -2.42
N ILE A 232 -1.14 32.96 -1.42
CA ILE A 232 -2.48 33.21 -0.86
C ILE A 232 -2.47 33.86 0.52
N GLY A 233 -1.30 33.90 1.17
CA GLY A 233 -1.11 34.44 2.51
C GLY A 233 -1.42 33.45 3.64
N GLU A 234 -0.87 33.72 4.82
CA GLU A 234 -0.95 32.85 6.01
C GLU A 234 -2.38 32.62 6.50
N LYS A 235 -3.22 33.66 6.49
CA LYS A 235 -4.62 33.56 6.91
C LYS A 235 -5.40 32.56 6.04
N ALA A 236 -5.33 32.72 4.72
CA ALA A 236 -6.01 31.81 3.80
C ALA A 236 -5.42 30.39 3.86
N MET A 237 -4.11 30.25 4.10
CA MET A 237 -3.49 28.95 4.31
C MET A 237 -4.13 28.20 5.50
N GLY A 238 -4.38 28.89 6.61
CA GLY A 238 -5.02 28.31 7.80
C GLY A 238 -6.52 28.05 7.65
N GLU A 239 -7.25 28.90 6.91
CA GLU A 239 -8.72 28.89 6.84
C GLU A 239 -9.27 28.15 5.60
N ARG A 240 -8.60 28.24 4.45
CA ARG A 240 -9.12 27.84 3.13
C ARG A 240 -8.49 26.60 2.54
N VAL A 241 -7.27 26.26 2.97
CA VAL A 241 -6.57 25.08 2.47
C VAL A 241 -6.98 23.87 3.30
N LYS A 242 -7.44 22.84 2.60
CA LYS A 242 -7.79 21.52 3.13
C LYS A 242 -6.80 20.51 2.57
N VAL A 243 -6.37 19.55 3.38
CA VAL A 243 -5.39 18.54 2.99
C VAL A 243 -5.93 17.16 3.34
N PHE A 244 -5.99 16.28 2.36
CA PHE A 244 -6.35 14.89 2.54
C PHE A 244 -5.23 13.99 2.05
N THR A 245 -4.75 13.09 2.88
CA THR A 245 -3.73 12.10 2.49
C THR A 245 -4.18 10.69 2.79
N ASP A 246 -3.82 9.75 1.92
CA ASP A 246 -3.82 8.31 2.24
C ASP A 246 -2.37 7.83 2.13
N MET A 247 -1.64 7.93 3.25
CA MET A 247 -0.20 7.64 3.36
C MET A 247 0.76 8.56 2.58
N ASP A 248 0.42 9.83 2.35
CA ASP A 248 1.34 10.85 1.82
C ASP A 248 1.84 11.81 2.92
N HIS A 249 2.70 11.26 3.79
CA HIS A 249 3.24 11.98 4.93
C HIS A 249 4.09 13.22 4.55
N ASP A 250 4.68 13.28 3.35
CA ASP A 250 5.55 14.39 2.94
C ASP A 250 4.72 15.58 2.44
N LEU A 251 3.62 15.33 1.72
CA LEU A 251 2.61 16.36 1.43
C LEU A 251 2.03 16.92 2.72
N LEU A 252 1.51 16.05 3.59
CA LEU A 252 0.86 16.43 4.85
C LEU A 252 1.79 17.32 5.70
N LYS A 253 3.03 16.87 5.90
CA LYS A 253 4.05 17.61 6.64
C LYS A 253 4.37 18.95 5.98
N GLY A 254 4.48 18.99 4.65
CA GLY A 254 4.75 20.21 3.91
C GLY A 254 3.68 21.27 4.14
N MET A 255 2.42 20.88 4.05
CA MET A 255 1.26 21.75 4.22
C MET A 255 1.09 22.24 5.67
N LEU A 256 1.22 21.35 6.65
CA LEU A 256 1.13 21.74 8.07
C LEU A 256 2.24 22.73 8.45
N ASN A 257 3.48 22.52 8.01
CA ASN A 257 4.58 23.47 8.26
C ASN A 257 4.38 24.82 7.57
N ALA A 258 3.60 24.86 6.49
CA ALA A 258 3.25 26.09 5.79
C ALA A 258 2.06 26.82 6.45
N GLY A 259 1.43 26.25 7.48
CA GLY A 259 0.39 26.91 8.26
C GLY A 259 -1.03 26.41 8.00
N VAL A 260 -1.22 25.28 7.30
CA VAL A 260 -2.53 24.62 7.27
C VAL A 260 -2.93 24.23 8.69
N SER A 261 -4.14 24.59 9.09
CA SER A 261 -4.68 24.20 10.39
C SER A 261 -4.74 22.67 10.52
N PRO A 262 -4.34 22.06 11.65
CA PRO A 262 -4.47 20.62 11.84
C PRO A 262 -5.93 20.13 11.74
N ASN A 263 -6.90 21.01 12.02
CA ASN A 263 -8.33 20.70 11.84
C ASN A 263 -8.78 20.65 10.37
N ASN A 264 -7.95 21.15 9.46
CA ASN A 264 -8.14 21.15 8.01
C ASN A 264 -7.31 20.08 7.30
N ALA A 265 -6.61 19.23 8.06
CA ALA A 265 -5.76 18.19 7.54
C ALA A 265 -6.24 16.82 8.06
N VAL A 266 -6.45 15.88 7.15
CA VAL A 266 -6.84 14.51 7.47
C VAL A 266 -5.85 13.54 6.83
N ASP A 267 -5.31 12.63 7.63
CA ASP A 267 -4.59 11.46 7.13
C ASP A 267 -5.45 10.22 7.34
N GLN A 268 -5.80 9.54 6.26
CA GLN A 268 -6.47 8.25 6.29
C GLN A 268 -5.43 7.15 6.45
N GLN A 269 -5.64 6.25 7.41
CA GLN A 269 -4.64 5.27 7.80
C GLN A 269 -5.22 3.93 8.25
N ASN A 270 -4.65 2.86 7.72
CA ASN A 270 -4.79 1.46 8.15
C ASN A 270 -3.65 1.01 9.08
N HIS A 271 -2.45 1.60 8.95
CA HIS A 271 -1.25 1.18 9.68
C HIS A 271 -1.31 1.34 11.20
N ALA A 272 -2.31 2.05 11.75
CA ALA A 272 -2.47 2.14 13.20
C ALA A 272 -2.75 0.78 13.86
N ILE A 273 -3.14 -0.26 13.09
CA ILE A 273 -3.19 -1.65 13.56
C ILE A 273 -1.83 -2.18 14.08
N LEU A 274 -0.73 -1.52 13.69
CA LEU A 274 0.62 -1.84 14.18
C LEU A 274 0.90 -1.29 15.58
N LEU A 275 0.03 -0.42 16.11
CA LEU A 275 0.17 0.19 17.43
C LEU A 275 -0.58 -0.65 18.48
N GLU A 276 -0.03 -0.70 19.69
CA GLU A 276 -0.73 -1.27 20.85
C GLU A 276 -1.64 -0.24 21.53
N GLY A 277 -1.60 1.03 21.10
CA GLY A 277 -2.45 2.10 21.60
C GLY A 277 -1.97 2.72 22.90
N GLU A 278 -0.75 2.40 23.35
CA GLU A 278 -0.19 2.89 24.61
C GLU A 278 1.23 3.42 24.38
N VAL A 279 1.48 4.67 24.80
CA VAL A 279 2.79 5.32 24.64
C VAL A 279 3.94 4.46 25.17
N SER A 280 3.77 3.81 26.32
CA SER A 280 4.80 2.95 26.92
C SER A 280 5.11 1.69 26.12
N LYS A 281 4.15 1.19 25.34
CA LYS A 281 4.30 -0.01 24.50
C LYS A 281 4.74 0.33 23.08
N ASP A 282 4.40 1.52 22.60
CA ASP A 282 4.64 1.95 21.22
C ASP A 282 5.89 2.82 21.05
N VAL A 283 6.35 3.52 22.10
CA VAL A 283 7.64 4.23 22.09
C VAL A 283 8.78 3.25 22.38
N VAL A 284 9.01 2.36 21.43
CA VAL A 284 10.02 1.30 21.47
C VAL A 284 10.85 1.30 20.19
N ASP A 285 12.10 0.87 20.30
CA ASP A 285 13.12 0.91 19.25
C ASP A 285 12.64 0.37 17.88
N LYS A 286 11.92 -0.76 17.89
CA LYS A 286 11.36 -1.40 16.68
C LYS A 286 10.40 -0.50 15.89
N ASN A 287 9.74 0.45 16.56
CA ASN A 287 8.77 1.35 15.95
C ASN A 287 9.41 2.66 15.45
N ALA A 288 10.73 2.80 15.53
CA ALA A 288 11.42 4.03 15.14
C ALA A 288 11.07 4.46 13.72
N LEU A 289 11.06 3.54 12.76
CA LEU A 289 10.74 3.83 11.36
C LEU A 289 9.24 4.01 11.11
N LEU A 290 8.39 3.25 11.81
CA LEU A 290 6.94 3.40 11.75
C LEU A 290 6.53 4.84 12.09
N ALA A 291 7.10 5.40 13.16
CA ALA A 291 6.89 6.80 13.55
C ALA A 291 7.28 7.85 12.49
N LYS A 292 7.97 7.48 11.40
CA LYS A 292 8.24 8.40 10.28
C LYS A 292 7.09 8.46 9.27
N VAL A 293 6.37 7.35 9.09
CA VAL A 293 5.32 7.18 8.07
C VAL A 293 3.93 7.45 8.61
N LEU A 294 3.76 7.46 9.92
CA LEU A 294 2.51 7.84 10.59
C LEU A 294 2.25 9.35 10.53
N SER A 295 0.99 9.75 10.69
CA SER A 295 0.43 11.07 10.37
C SER A 295 1.07 12.11 11.26
N SER A 296 0.96 11.84 12.57
CA SER A 296 1.76 12.23 13.72
C SER A 296 2.05 13.74 13.90
N ARG A 297 1.70 14.59 12.92
CA ARG A 297 1.95 16.04 12.87
C ARG A 297 0.77 16.87 13.36
N GLY A 298 -0.15 16.26 14.09
CA GLY A 298 -1.34 16.90 14.67
C GLY A 298 -2.56 16.94 13.74
N ALA A 299 -2.45 16.48 12.49
CA ALA A 299 -3.59 16.28 11.61
C ALA A 299 -4.60 15.30 12.24
N LYS A 300 -5.87 15.42 11.83
CA LYS A 300 -6.87 14.42 12.20
C LYS A 300 -6.55 13.08 11.54
N ILE A 301 -6.75 11.99 12.26
CA ILE A 301 -6.61 10.64 11.71
C ILE A 301 -8.00 10.10 11.38
N SER A 302 -8.17 9.67 10.14
CA SER A 302 -9.31 8.85 9.74
C SER A 302 -8.87 7.39 9.77
N HIS A 303 -8.94 6.77 10.96
CA HIS A 303 -8.54 5.38 11.12
C HIS A 303 -9.50 4.43 10.39
N ILE A 304 -8.93 3.46 9.68
CA ILE A 304 -9.64 2.31 9.10
C ILE A 304 -9.46 1.13 10.05
N GLY A 305 -10.32 1.00 11.05
CA GLY A 305 -10.33 -0.18 11.93
C GLY A 305 -10.95 -1.39 11.23
N LEU A 306 -10.57 -2.61 11.62
CA LEU A 306 -11.01 -3.82 10.92
C LEU A 306 -12.48 -4.13 11.19
N GLY A 307 -13.31 -3.93 10.17
CA GLY A 307 -14.74 -4.25 10.22
C GLY A 307 -15.62 -3.24 10.94
N ASP A 308 -15.17 -1.98 11.06
CA ASP A 308 -15.92 -0.93 11.75
C ASP A 308 -16.95 -0.23 10.86
N LYS A 309 -16.73 -0.21 9.55
CA LYS A 309 -17.60 0.45 8.55
C LYS A 309 -17.86 -0.45 7.36
N ASN A 310 -18.97 -0.16 6.68
CA ASN A 310 -19.38 -0.88 5.49
C ASN A 310 -18.50 -0.49 4.29
N THR A 311 -17.89 -1.48 3.64
CA THR A 311 -17.24 -1.35 2.31
C THR A 311 -17.98 -2.15 1.23
N LEU A 312 -19.11 -2.77 1.60
CA LEU A 312 -19.84 -3.77 0.85
C LEU A 312 -21.17 -3.25 0.30
N ILE A 313 -21.36 -1.93 0.18
CA ILE A 313 -22.65 -1.35 -0.23
C ILE A 313 -23.15 -1.87 -1.59
N ALA A 314 -22.22 -2.17 -2.50
CA ALA A 314 -22.53 -2.74 -3.81
C ALA A 314 -23.19 -4.14 -3.74
N LEU A 315 -23.05 -4.88 -2.63
CA LEU A 315 -23.70 -6.18 -2.46
C LEU A 315 -25.23 -6.05 -2.38
N SER A 316 -25.75 -4.89 -1.94
CA SER A 316 -27.19 -4.65 -1.88
C SER A 316 -27.85 -4.74 -3.26
N ASP A 317 -27.19 -4.23 -4.30
CA ASP A 317 -27.73 -4.26 -5.66
C ASP A 317 -27.57 -5.65 -6.29
N ILE A 318 -26.48 -6.35 -5.98
CA ILE A 318 -26.29 -7.74 -6.38
C ILE A 318 -27.37 -8.63 -5.76
N ALA A 319 -27.63 -8.49 -4.46
CA ALA A 319 -28.68 -9.24 -3.76
C ALA A 319 -30.07 -9.03 -4.40
N LYS A 320 -30.42 -7.78 -4.71
CA LYS A 320 -31.67 -7.46 -5.42
C LYS A 320 -31.74 -8.13 -6.80
N SER A 321 -30.63 -8.09 -7.56
CA SER A 321 -30.60 -8.70 -8.90
C SER A 321 -30.79 -10.22 -8.88
N LEU A 322 -30.37 -10.88 -7.81
CA LEU A 322 -30.54 -12.32 -7.58
C LEU A 322 -31.88 -12.68 -6.90
N GLY A 323 -32.72 -11.69 -6.57
CA GLY A 323 -33.96 -11.92 -5.84
C GLY A 323 -33.77 -12.33 -4.38
N ILE A 324 -32.60 -12.05 -3.79
CA ILE A 324 -32.31 -12.31 -2.38
C ILE A 324 -32.95 -11.20 -1.53
N THR A 325 -33.83 -11.61 -0.62
CA THR A 325 -34.57 -10.72 0.29
C THR A 325 -34.24 -11.03 1.75
N ALA A 326 -34.71 -10.21 2.69
CA ALA A 326 -34.46 -10.41 4.12
C ALA A 326 -34.97 -11.76 4.66
N ASP A 327 -36.04 -12.31 4.05
CA ASP A 327 -36.64 -13.57 4.45
C ASP A 327 -36.07 -14.78 3.69
N THR A 328 -35.20 -14.55 2.70
CA THR A 328 -34.44 -15.60 2.04
C THR A 328 -33.52 -16.27 3.06
N THR A 329 -33.58 -17.60 3.16
CA THR A 329 -32.67 -18.36 4.03
C THR A 329 -31.24 -18.29 3.50
N LYS A 330 -30.23 -18.38 4.36
CA LYS A 330 -28.82 -18.40 3.91
C LYS A 330 -28.54 -19.54 2.92
N LYS A 331 -29.15 -20.71 3.13
CA LYS A 331 -29.08 -21.86 2.22
C LYS A 331 -29.64 -21.54 0.83
N GLU A 332 -30.78 -20.86 0.78
CA GLU A 332 -31.38 -20.45 -0.50
C GLU A 332 -30.55 -19.35 -1.19
N ALA A 333 -30.02 -18.39 -0.44
CA ALA A 333 -29.11 -17.38 -0.98
C ALA A 333 -27.83 -18.02 -1.57
N MET A 334 -27.23 -18.99 -0.88
CA MET A 334 -26.09 -19.77 -1.38
C MET A 334 -26.45 -20.54 -2.66
N ARG A 335 -27.66 -21.12 -2.74
CA ARG A 335 -28.15 -21.81 -3.95
C ARG A 335 -28.27 -20.85 -5.14
N LEU A 336 -28.87 -19.67 -4.93
CA LEU A 336 -28.99 -18.63 -5.97
C LEU A 336 -27.63 -18.11 -6.45
N VAL A 337 -26.71 -17.88 -5.52
CA VAL A 337 -25.32 -17.51 -5.86
C VAL A 337 -24.61 -18.64 -6.61
N ALA A 338 -24.77 -19.89 -6.18
CA ALA A 338 -24.16 -21.04 -6.86
C ALA A 338 -24.70 -21.19 -8.29
N GLN A 339 -25.99 -20.91 -8.51
CA GLN A 339 -26.58 -20.87 -9.84
C GLN A 339 -25.92 -19.79 -10.72
N GLU A 340 -25.82 -18.56 -10.22
CA GLU A 340 -25.16 -17.45 -10.92
C GLU A 340 -23.70 -17.80 -11.29
N LEU A 341 -22.94 -18.37 -10.34
CA LEU A 341 -21.56 -18.81 -10.56
C LEU A 341 -21.44 -19.92 -11.62
N LEU A 342 -22.40 -20.84 -11.69
CA LEU A 342 -22.40 -21.93 -12.69
C LEU A 342 -22.79 -21.44 -14.09
N GLU A 343 -23.71 -20.49 -14.19
CA GLU A 343 -24.22 -19.96 -15.47
C GLU A 343 -23.28 -18.91 -16.08
N HIS A 344 -22.64 -18.09 -15.24
CA HIS A 344 -21.88 -16.91 -15.66
C HIS A 344 -20.40 -16.92 -15.27
N GLY A 345 -19.97 -17.88 -14.45
CA GLY A 345 -18.57 -18.10 -14.12
C GLY A 345 -17.77 -18.65 -15.30
N ASN A 346 -16.57 -18.12 -15.50
CA ASN A 346 -15.62 -18.74 -16.42
C ASN A 346 -15.00 -19.94 -15.72
N ILE A 347 -15.12 -21.14 -16.29
CA ILE A 347 -14.47 -22.32 -15.74
C ILE A 347 -12.95 -22.11 -15.82
N ALA A 348 -12.28 -22.17 -14.68
CA ALA A 348 -10.83 -21.99 -14.66
C ALA A 348 -10.16 -23.14 -15.42
N ASP A 349 -9.29 -22.81 -16.39
CA ASP A 349 -8.56 -23.82 -17.16
C ASP A 349 -7.53 -24.53 -16.28
N PRO A 350 -7.65 -25.86 -16.07
CA PRO A 350 -6.69 -26.62 -15.29
C PRO A 350 -5.25 -26.47 -15.80
N GLN A 351 -5.02 -26.30 -17.11
CA GLN A 351 -3.67 -26.17 -17.65
C GLN A 351 -3.06 -24.80 -17.32
N SER A 352 -3.85 -23.72 -17.41
CA SER A 352 -3.44 -22.37 -16.97
C SER A 352 -3.06 -22.28 -15.48
N VAL A 353 -3.63 -23.14 -14.63
CA VAL A 353 -3.27 -23.23 -13.21
C VAL A 353 -1.89 -23.87 -13.01
N TRP A 354 -1.46 -24.77 -13.91
CA TRP A 354 -0.17 -25.48 -13.84
C TRP A 354 0.96 -24.79 -14.62
N ASP A 355 0.70 -24.27 -15.82
CA ASP A 355 1.70 -23.67 -16.72
C ASP A 355 2.32 -22.39 -16.16
N ASN A 356 1.61 -21.73 -15.26
CA ASN A 356 2.06 -20.54 -14.53
C ASN A 356 3.23 -20.79 -13.55
N ARG A 357 3.77 -22.02 -13.46
CA ARG A 357 4.98 -22.36 -12.69
C ARG A 357 6.29 -22.20 -13.48
N SER A 358 6.25 -22.03 -14.81
CA SER A 358 7.36 -22.45 -15.68
C SER A 358 8.11 -21.36 -16.46
N GLY A 359 8.04 -20.06 -16.15
CA GLY A 359 8.89 -19.12 -16.89
C GLY A 359 8.74 -17.63 -16.63
N MET A 360 9.88 -16.93 -16.76
CA MET A 360 10.09 -15.49 -16.65
C MET A 360 9.08 -14.66 -17.48
N GLY A 361 8.03 -14.17 -16.82
CA GLY A 361 7.04 -13.23 -17.35
C GLY A 361 6.07 -12.83 -16.24
N ALA A 362 5.31 -11.74 -16.41
CA ALA A 362 4.27 -11.36 -15.44
C ALA A 362 3.15 -12.41 -15.46
N VAL A 363 3.27 -13.41 -14.58
CA VAL A 363 2.33 -14.52 -14.42
C VAL A 363 0.98 -13.96 -14.02
N LYS A 364 -0.04 -14.08 -14.89
CA LYS A 364 -1.42 -13.76 -14.49
C LYS A 364 -1.88 -14.82 -13.49
N PRO A 365 -2.38 -14.45 -12.30
CA PRO A 365 -2.91 -15.42 -11.35
C PRO A 365 -4.08 -16.19 -11.97
N ALA A 366 -4.23 -17.46 -11.61
CA ALA A 366 -5.36 -18.26 -12.06
C ALA A 366 -6.68 -17.64 -11.57
N THR A 367 -7.65 -17.47 -12.48
CA THR A 367 -8.99 -16.92 -12.17
C THR A 367 -10.07 -17.78 -12.81
N GLY A 368 -11.26 -17.78 -12.21
CA GLY A 368 -12.40 -18.57 -12.67
C GLY A 368 -13.02 -19.42 -11.57
N VAL A 369 -14.01 -20.23 -11.94
CA VAL A 369 -14.71 -21.16 -11.06
C VAL A 369 -14.16 -22.56 -11.26
N LEU A 370 -13.74 -23.20 -10.17
CA LEU A 370 -13.35 -24.60 -10.11
C LEU A 370 -14.48 -25.41 -9.46
N LYS A 371 -14.82 -26.54 -10.08
CA LYS A 371 -15.86 -27.45 -9.59
C LYS A 371 -15.57 -28.88 -9.98
N HIS A 372 -16.03 -29.82 -9.17
CA HIS A 372 -16.00 -31.22 -9.55
C HIS A 372 -16.95 -31.49 -10.74
N PRO A 373 -16.59 -32.41 -11.67
CA PRO A 373 -17.43 -32.73 -12.83
C PRO A 373 -18.87 -33.17 -12.50
N SER A 374 -19.11 -33.70 -11.29
CA SER A 374 -20.44 -34.11 -10.82
C SER A 374 -21.38 -32.95 -10.51
N ILE A 375 -20.87 -31.74 -10.25
CA ILE A 375 -21.70 -30.55 -10.04
C ILE A 375 -22.24 -30.08 -11.41
N LYS A 376 -23.51 -30.37 -11.66
CA LYS A 376 -24.27 -29.98 -12.85
C LYS A 376 -25.32 -28.91 -12.57
N SER A 377 -25.72 -28.76 -11.30
CA SER A 377 -26.74 -27.81 -10.85
C SER A 377 -26.38 -27.23 -9.49
N ALA A 378 -27.02 -26.10 -9.13
CA ALA A 378 -26.80 -25.42 -7.86
C ALA A 378 -27.20 -26.27 -6.65
N ASP A 379 -28.16 -27.18 -6.78
CA ASP A 379 -28.65 -28.03 -5.67
C ASP A 379 -27.61 -29.02 -5.15
N GLN A 380 -26.61 -29.32 -5.99
CA GLN A 380 -25.51 -30.22 -5.65
C GLN A 380 -24.38 -29.50 -4.90
N VAL A 381 -24.43 -28.17 -4.85
CA VAL A 381 -23.44 -27.35 -4.15
C VAL A 381 -23.81 -27.28 -2.68
N LYS A 382 -22.88 -27.67 -1.82
CA LYS A 382 -23.03 -27.58 -0.35
C LYS A 382 -22.26 -26.40 0.24
N ASN A 383 -21.22 -25.94 -0.46
CA ASN A 383 -20.43 -24.80 -0.05
C ASN A 383 -19.96 -23.96 -1.23
N VAL A 384 -19.73 -22.67 -0.96
CA VAL A 384 -19.03 -21.75 -1.84
C VAL A 384 -17.80 -21.27 -1.08
N MET A 385 -16.63 -21.34 -1.72
CA MET A 385 -15.37 -20.87 -1.16
C MET A 385 -14.66 -19.94 -2.13
N TYR A 386 -14.34 -18.73 -1.71
CA TYR A 386 -13.59 -17.79 -2.54
C TYR A 386 -12.09 -17.86 -2.24
N VAL A 387 -11.27 -17.64 -3.26
CA VAL A 387 -9.82 -17.61 -3.17
C VAL A 387 -9.31 -16.29 -3.74
N TYR A 388 -8.78 -15.44 -2.88
CA TYR A 388 -8.15 -14.16 -3.24
C TYR A 388 -6.77 -14.07 -2.55
N ALA A 389 -5.80 -14.81 -3.07
CA ALA A 389 -4.54 -15.09 -2.38
C ALA A 389 -3.30 -14.50 -3.06
N HIS A 390 -3.47 -13.48 -3.91
CA HIS A 390 -2.40 -12.81 -4.67
C HIS A 390 -1.37 -13.81 -5.25
N GLY A 391 -0.09 -13.72 -4.87
CA GLY A 391 0.98 -14.60 -5.38
C GLY A 391 0.79 -16.08 -5.05
N ASN A 392 0.01 -16.40 -4.02
CA ASN A 392 -0.30 -17.78 -3.63
C ASN A 392 -1.54 -18.33 -4.35
N GLN A 393 -2.30 -17.52 -5.08
CA GLN A 393 -3.56 -17.94 -5.70
C GLN A 393 -3.39 -19.12 -6.65
N THR A 394 -2.34 -19.13 -7.47
CA THR A 394 -2.03 -20.25 -8.36
C THR A 394 -1.68 -21.53 -7.58
N LEU A 395 -0.95 -21.42 -6.47
CA LEU A 395 -0.59 -22.57 -5.63
C LEU A 395 -1.83 -23.18 -4.96
N VAL A 396 -2.69 -22.33 -4.39
CA VAL A 396 -3.97 -22.75 -3.78
C VAL A 396 -4.88 -23.39 -4.84
N GLY A 397 -5.04 -22.75 -6.00
CA GLY A 397 -5.83 -23.27 -7.11
C GLY A 397 -5.32 -24.62 -7.62
N ALA A 398 -4.00 -24.80 -7.70
CA ALA A 398 -3.39 -26.07 -8.13
C ALA A 398 -3.65 -27.22 -7.14
N GLU A 399 -3.62 -26.94 -5.84
CA GLU A 399 -3.97 -27.96 -4.84
C GLU A 399 -5.46 -28.34 -4.92
N ILE A 400 -6.35 -27.35 -4.98
CA ILE A 400 -7.80 -27.58 -5.13
C ILE A 400 -8.08 -28.44 -6.37
N GLN A 401 -7.51 -28.07 -7.51
CA GLN A 401 -7.72 -28.80 -8.76
C GLN A 401 -7.13 -30.21 -8.71
N LYS A 402 -5.99 -30.42 -8.03
CA LYS A 402 -5.40 -31.75 -7.81
C LYS A 402 -6.34 -32.63 -6.98
N GLN A 403 -7.00 -32.08 -5.96
CA GLN A 403 -7.96 -32.82 -5.14
C GLN A 403 -9.24 -33.14 -5.92
N ILE A 404 -9.73 -32.19 -6.73
CA ILE A 404 -10.88 -32.40 -7.64
C ILE A 404 -10.57 -33.47 -8.70
N ALA A 405 -9.36 -33.49 -9.26
CA ALA A 405 -8.96 -34.42 -10.32
C ALA A 405 -8.90 -35.89 -9.87
N ARG A 406 -9.04 -36.18 -8.56
CA ARG A 406 -9.20 -37.55 -8.05
C ARG A 406 -10.56 -38.18 -8.43
N GLY A 407 -11.46 -37.42 -9.05
CA GLY A 407 -12.74 -37.92 -9.56
C GLY A 407 -13.60 -38.53 -8.45
N ASP A 408 -14.05 -39.78 -8.64
CA ASP A 408 -14.86 -40.49 -7.66
C ASP A 408 -14.12 -40.81 -6.34
N LEU A 409 -12.81 -40.59 -6.27
CA LEU A 409 -12.01 -40.68 -5.04
C LEU A 409 -11.79 -39.31 -4.37
N ALA A 410 -12.32 -38.22 -4.94
CA ALA A 410 -12.26 -36.91 -4.32
C ALA A 410 -13.13 -36.89 -3.06
N ASP A 411 -12.56 -36.32 -1.99
CA ASP A 411 -13.25 -36.06 -0.72
C ASP A 411 -14.49 -35.19 -0.96
N ASP A 412 -15.57 -35.44 -0.20
CA ASP A 412 -16.83 -34.71 -0.33
C ASP A 412 -16.65 -33.19 -0.18
N ALA A 413 -15.66 -32.78 0.61
CA ALA A 413 -15.31 -31.37 0.79
C ALA A 413 -14.90 -30.68 -0.52
N TYR A 414 -14.24 -31.40 -1.42
CA TYR A 414 -13.86 -30.91 -2.75
C TYR A 414 -14.93 -31.19 -3.80
N ARG A 415 -15.63 -32.33 -3.68
CA ARG A 415 -16.66 -32.74 -4.63
C ARG A 415 -17.87 -31.83 -4.63
N ASN A 416 -18.25 -31.31 -3.46
CA ASN A 416 -19.51 -30.58 -3.25
C ASN A 416 -19.31 -29.08 -2.97
N THR A 417 -18.11 -28.55 -3.22
CA THR A 417 -17.79 -27.13 -3.05
C THR A 417 -17.53 -26.48 -4.40
N LEU A 418 -18.10 -25.28 -4.61
CA LEU A 418 -17.68 -24.38 -5.68
C LEU A 418 -16.53 -23.49 -5.18
N PHE A 419 -15.39 -23.56 -5.86
CA PHE A 419 -14.25 -22.72 -5.55
C PHE A 419 -14.18 -21.57 -6.55
N VAL A 420 -14.16 -20.34 -6.05
CA VAL A 420 -14.16 -19.12 -6.84
C VAL A 420 -12.78 -18.49 -6.77
N LEU A 421 -11.93 -18.74 -7.77
CA LEU A 421 -10.62 -18.09 -7.90
C LEU A 421 -10.83 -16.64 -8.36
N CYS A 422 -10.73 -15.69 -7.44
CA CYS A 422 -11.14 -14.31 -7.64
C CYS A 422 -10.15 -13.50 -8.50
N GLY A 423 -10.69 -12.71 -9.42
CA GLY A 423 -9.95 -11.79 -10.27
C GLY A 423 -10.85 -11.25 -11.39
N PHE A 424 -10.28 -10.42 -12.27
CA PHE A 424 -11.05 -9.72 -13.30
C PHE A 424 -11.83 -10.67 -14.23
N ASP A 425 -11.25 -11.83 -14.55
CA ASP A 425 -11.83 -12.80 -15.48
C ASP A 425 -12.63 -13.93 -14.79
N THR A 426 -12.91 -13.85 -13.48
CA THR A 426 -13.64 -14.92 -12.77
C THR A 426 -15.06 -15.09 -13.29
N LEU A 427 -15.72 -13.99 -13.61
CA LEU A 427 -17.09 -13.94 -14.13
C LEU A 427 -17.12 -13.18 -15.44
N ARG A 428 -18.07 -13.51 -16.32
CA ARG A 428 -18.34 -12.71 -17.53
C ARG A 428 -18.82 -11.30 -17.20
N LYS A 429 -19.56 -11.16 -16.11
CA LYS A 429 -20.04 -9.90 -15.52
C LYS A 429 -20.14 -10.07 -14.00
N GLY A 430 -19.80 -9.02 -13.24
CA GLY A 430 -19.88 -9.03 -11.77
C GLY A 430 -18.55 -9.34 -11.08
N ASP A 431 -18.60 -9.54 -9.77
CA ASP A 431 -17.45 -9.76 -8.89
C ASP A 431 -17.64 -11.07 -8.10
N GLY A 432 -16.81 -12.07 -8.38
CA GLY A 432 -16.92 -13.40 -7.79
C GLY A 432 -16.73 -13.42 -6.27
N MET A 433 -15.92 -12.50 -5.73
CA MET A 433 -15.72 -12.38 -4.29
C MET A 433 -17.00 -11.86 -3.62
N LYS A 434 -17.59 -10.80 -4.19
CA LYS A 434 -18.84 -10.21 -3.67
C LYS A 434 -20.02 -11.17 -3.73
N LEU A 435 -20.13 -11.96 -4.80
CA LEU A 435 -21.11 -13.05 -4.87
C LEU A 435 -20.90 -14.06 -3.73
N SER A 436 -19.65 -14.46 -3.49
CA SER A 436 -19.31 -15.42 -2.43
C SER A 436 -19.68 -14.90 -1.03
N TYR A 437 -19.57 -13.60 -0.77
CA TYR A 437 -20.05 -13.00 0.48
C TYR A 437 -21.56 -13.15 0.69
N LEU A 438 -22.38 -12.99 -0.36
CA LEU A 438 -23.82 -13.22 -0.28
C LEU A 438 -24.19 -14.69 -0.05
N ALA A 439 -23.29 -15.62 -0.38
CA ALA A 439 -23.45 -17.04 -0.10
C ALA A 439 -22.96 -17.45 1.31
N ASP A 440 -22.58 -16.51 2.17
CA ASP A 440 -21.85 -16.79 3.43
C ASP A 440 -20.67 -17.76 3.18
N GLY A 441 -19.97 -17.49 2.08
CA GLY A 441 -18.91 -18.34 1.55
C GLY A 441 -17.64 -18.27 2.40
N ASP A 442 -16.98 -19.41 2.55
CA ASP A 442 -15.70 -19.48 3.25
C ASP A 442 -14.59 -18.84 2.40
N GLY A 443 -13.54 -18.30 3.03
CA GLY A 443 -12.51 -17.54 2.34
C GLY A 443 -11.10 -18.09 2.50
N ILE A 444 -10.33 -18.10 1.43
CA ILE A 444 -8.86 -18.20 1.47
C ILE A 444 -8.32 -16.89 0.90
N THR A 445 -7.82 -16.01 1.77
CA THR A 445 -7.43 -14.65 1.34
C THR A 445 -6.07 -14.26 1.86
N THR A 446 -5.38 -13.43 1.08
CA THR A 446 -4.31 -12.61 1.63
C THR A 446 -4.87 -11.63 2.67
N SER A 447 -4.14 -11.42 3.77
CA SER A 447 -4.59 -10.69 4.97
C SER A 447 -4.54 -9.15 4.87
N GLY A 448 -4.98 -8.60 3.73
CA GLY A 448 -5.08 -7.14 3.54
C GLY A 448 -6.17 -6.51 4.41
N ALA A 449 -6.01 -5.22 4.78
CA ALA A 449 -7.01 -4.51 5.58
C ALA A 449 -8.40 -4.45 4.91
N GLY A 450 -8.46 -4.44 3.58
CA GLY A 450 -9.72 -4.50 2.83
C GLY A 450 -10.46 -5.83 3.04
N THR A 451 -9.83 -6.95 2.66
CA THR A 451 -10.45 -8.28 2.72
C THR A 451 -10.70 -8.76 4.15
N ASN A 452 -9.76 -8.53 5.07
CA ASN A 452 -9.95 -8.83 6.49
C ASN A 452 -11.00 -7.92 7.13
N GLY A 453 -11.06 -6.65 6.70
CA GLY A 453 -12.07 -5.69 7.15
C GLY A 453 -13.47 -6.08 6.70
N GLU A 454 -13.65 -6.49 5.44
CA GLU A 454 -14.92 -6.99 4.89
C GLU A 454 -15.40 -8.23 5.65
N PHE A 455 -14.50 -9.20 5.88
CA PHE A 455 -14.79 -10.37 6.69
C PHE A 455 -15.21 -9.99 8.12
N ALA A 456 -14.42 -9.16 8.81
CA ALA A 456 -14.74 -8.72 10.17
C ALA A 456 -16.07 -7.96 10.24
N TYR A 457 -16.35 -7.09 9.25
CA TYR A 457 -17.60 -6.33 9.17
C TYR A 457 -18.81 -7.26 9.08
N LEU A 458 -18.77 -8.25 8.18
CA LEU A 458 -19.87 -9.21 8.03
C LEU A 458 -20.09 -10.07 9.27
N HIS A 459 -19.04 -10.40 10.03
CA HIS A 459 -19.19 -11.10 11.31
C HIS A 459 -19.81 -10.20 12.40
N LYS A 460 -19.36 -8.94 12.50
CA LYS A 460 -19.83 -7.98 13.51
C LYS A 460 -21.25 -7.49 13.25
N ALA A 461 -21.57 -7.15 12.00
CA ALA A 461 -22.82 -6.51 11.61
C ALA A 461 -23.78 -7.47 10.86
N GLY A 462 -23.24 -8.36 10.02
CA GLY A 462 -24.02 -9.21 9.11
C GLY A 462 -24.37 -10.59 9.63
N ASP A 463 -23.92 -10.96 10.85
CA ASP A 463 -24.07 -12.30 11.45
C ASP A 463 -23.54 -13.44 10.57
N SER A 464 -22.45 -13.16 9.86
CA SER A 464 -21.73 -14.11 9.02
C SER A 464 -21.20 -15.29 9.83
N LYS A 465 -21.17 -16.47 9.22
CA LYS A 465 -20.64 -17.72 9.82
C LYS A 465 -19.56 -18.37 8.95
N SER A 466 -19.24 -17.74 7.82
CA SER A 466 -18.06 -18.00 7.00
C SER A 466 -16.79 -18.13 7.83
N GLY A 467 -15.90 -19.04 7.47
CA GLY A 467 -14.54 -19.07 7.96
C GLY A 467 -13.60 -18.25 7.07
N LEU A 468 -12.38 -18.03 7.57
CA LEU A 468 -11.29 -17.42 6.83
C LEU A 468 -9.97 -18.15 7.07
N LEU A 469 -9.32 -18.64 6.01
CA LEU A 469 -7.90 -18.92 5.99
C LEU A 469 -7.18 -17.64 5.56
N ALA A 470 -6.67 -16.93 6.56
CA ALA A 470 -5.87 -15.73 6.37
C ALA A 470 -4.44 -16.12 6.01
N LEU A 471 -3.94 -15.62 4.90
CA LEU A 471 -2.58 -15.85 4.39
C LEU A 471 -1.77 -14.55 4.46
N PRO A 472 -1.13 -14.22 5.60
CA PRO A 472 -0.26 -13.07 5.69
C PRO A 472 0.88 -13.16 4.69
N ILE A 473 1.14 -12.05 3.98
CA ILE A 473 2.34 -11.95 3.17
C ILE A 473 3.56 -11.91 4.08
N ILE A 474 4.50 -12.83 3.86
CA ILE A 474 5.74 -12.89 4.63
C ILE A 474 6.49 -11.56 4.50
N GLY A 475 6.77 -10.96 5.66
CA GLY A 475 7.47 -9.67 5.77
C GLY A 475 6.58 -8.43 5.61
N HIS A 476 5.25 -8.59 5.49
CA HIS A 476 4.29 -7.49 5.48
C HIS A 476 3.68 -7.32 6.88
N ASN A 477 4.29 -6.47 7.70
CA ASN A 477 3.93 -6.35 9.12
C ASN A 477 2.44 -6.02 9.34
N GLU A 478 1.87 -5.12 8.52
CA GLU A 478 0.45 -4.75 8.63
C GLU A 478 -0.49 -5.94 8.38
N GLN A 479 -0.27 -6.72 7.32
CA GLN A 479 -1.13 -7.85 7.01
C GLN A 479 -1.02 -8.98 8.02
N GLN A 480 0.18 -9.18 8.57
CA GLN A 480 0.38 -10.10 9.67
C GLN A 480 -0.40 -9.64 10.91
N LYS A 481 -0.31 -8.36 11.28
CA LYS A 481 -1.07 -7.80 12.41
C LYS A 481 -2.58 -7.85 12.18
N ASN A 482 -3.06 -7.65 10.94
CA ASN A 482 -4.46 -7.84 10.61
C ASN A 482 -4.91 -9.28 10.89
N ALA A 483 -4.13 -10.28 10.48
CA ALA A 483 -4.47 -11.69 10.72
C ALA A 483 -4.41 -12.07 12.20
N GLU A 484 -3.36 -11.65 12.91
CA GLU A 484 -3.21 -11.84 14.36
C GLU A 484 -4.38 -11.19 15.12
N TYR A 485 -4.77 -9.97 14.76
CA TYR A 485 -5.91 -9.29 15.36
C TYR A 485 -7.21 -10.10 15.21
N LEU A 486 -7.52 -10.57 14.00
CA LEU A 486 -8.71 -11.38 13.76
C LEU A 486 -8.70 -12.70 14.53
N LYS A 487 -7.52 -13.31 14.72
CA LYS A 487 -7.37 -14.61 15.36
C LYS A 487 -7.28 -14.54 16.89
N GLU A 488 -6.72 -13.47 17.43
CA GLU A 488 -6.33 -13.38 18.85
C GLU A 488 -7.06 -12.28 19.62
N LYS A 489 -7.47 -11.20 18.95
CA LYS A 489 -7.99 -9.99 19.62
C LYS A 489 -9.47 -9.73 19.36
N ASP A 490 -10.02 -10.10 18.19
CA ASP A 490 -11.41 -9.82 17.83
C ASP A 490 -12.35 -11.02 18.15
N PRO A 491 -13.23 -10.90 19.16
CA PRO A 491 -14.11 -12.00 19.56
C PRO A 491 -15.09 -12.44 18.47
N ALA A 492 -15.49 -11.54 17.56
CA ALA A 492 -16.48 -11.84 16.52
C ALA A 492 -15.91 -12.77 15.44
N THR A 493 -14.60 -12.70 15.19
CA THR A 493 -13.92 -13.43 14.10
C THR A 493 -12.98 -14.53 14.58
N MET A 494 -12.53 -14.48 15.84
CA MET A 494 -11.59 -15.44 16.43
C MET A 494 -11.97 -16.92 16.22
N PRO A 495 -13.25 -17.34 16.37
CA PRO A 495 -13.64 -18.73 16.15
C PRO A 495 -13.58 -19.18 14.68
N PHE A 496 -13.57 -18.22 13.76
CA PHE A 496 -13.74 -18.45 12.33
C PHE A 496 -12.45 -18.23 11.53
N THR A 497 -11.41 -17.73 12.18
CA THR A 497 -10.14 -17.38 11.52
C THR A 497 -9.09 -18.48 11.75
N VAL A 498 -8.37 -18.83 10.69
CA VAL A 498 -7.16 -19.66 10.71
C VAL A 498 -6.06 -18.86 10.03
N ILE A 499 -4.85 -18.83 10.60
CA ILE A 499 -3.69 -18.20 9.98
C ILE A 499 -2.89 -19.30 9.29
N GLY A 500 -2.81 -19.24 7.96
CA GLY A 500 -2.04 -20.18 7.16
C GLY A 500 -0.54 -19.87 7.18
N ASN A 501 0.26 -20.92 7.13
CA ASN A 501 1.71 -20.89 7.07
C ASN A 501 2.20 -21.02 5.63
N ALA A 502 2.29 -19.88 4.93
CA ALA A 502 2.79 -19.83 3.55
C ALA A 502 4.34 -19.78 3.46
N ARG A 503 5.08 -20.30 4.45
CA ARG A 503 6.56 -20.28 4.46
C ARG A 503 7.17 -21.15 3.36
N ASP A 504 6.49 -22.22 2.99
CA ASP A 504 6.85 -23.13 1.90
C ASP A 504 5.58 -23.70 1.25
N GLU A 505 5.73 -24.23 0.03
CA GLU A 505 4.59 -24.74 -0.75
C GLU A 505 3.90 -25.94 -0.09
N GLU A 506 4.63 -26.79 0.63
CA GLU A 506 4.07 -28.00 1.23
C GLU A 506 3.19 -27.66 2.43
N SER A 507 3.66 -26.77 3.29
CA SER A 507 2.90 -26.22 4.42
C SER A 507 1.61 -25.56 3.94
N LEU A 508 1.68 -24.70 2.91
CA LEU A 508 0.50 -24.05 2.35
C LEU A 508 -0.53 -25.07 1.83
N ARG A 509 -0.10 -26.12 1.13
CA ARG A 509 -1.00 -27.17 0.63
C ARG A 509 -1.71 -27.90 1.77
N LYS A 510 -0.99 -28.25 2.84
CA LYS A 510 -1.55 -28.91 4.03
C LYS A 510 -2.59 -28.02 4.71
N ASP A 511 -2.32 -26.74 4.85
CA ASP A 511 -3.24 -25.79 5.46
C ASP A 511 -4.52 -25.62 4.63
N VAL A 512 -4.40 -25.54 3.30
CA VAL A 512 -5.56 -25.51 2.39
C VAL A 512 -6.40 -26.77 2.55
N ASP A 513 -5.78 -27.95 2.48
CA ASP A 513 -6.49 -29.24 2.62
C ASP A 513 -7.21 -29.38 3.97
N ALA A 514 -6.53 -29.05 5.07
CA ALA A 514 -7.12 -29.09 6.40
C ALA A 514 -8.29 -28.11 6.54
N TYR A 515 -8.11 -26.89 6.03
CA TYR A 515 -9.12 -25.84 6.11
C TYR A 515 -10.38 -26.16 5.30
N VAL A 516 -10.23 -26.64 4.05
CA VAL A 516 -11.37 -27.02 3.20
C VAL A 516 -12.23 -28.09 3.87
N LYS A 517 -11.59 -29.11 4.46
CA LYS A 517 -12.29 -30.20 5.15
C LYS A 517 -12.96 -29.74 6.44
N ASP A 518 -12.26 -28.94 7.27
CA ASP A 518 -12.84 -28.38 8.49
C ASP A 518 -14.10 -27.58 8.18
N ARG A 519 -14.03 -26.69 7.19
CA ARG A 519 -15.16 -25.82 6.85
C ARG A 519 -16.34 -26.57 6.25
N PHE A 520 -16.05 -27.59 5.43
CA PHE A 520 -17.10 -28.46 4.93
C PHE A 520 -17.87 -29.19 6.05
N SER A 521 -17.17 -29.68 7.09
CA SER A 521 -17.83 -30.40 8.18
C SER A 521 -18.79 -29.54 9.03
N LYS A 522 -18.73 -28.21 8.90
CA LYS A 522 -19.51 -27.24 9.68
C LYS A 522 -20.59 -26.51 8.87
N ILE A 523 -20.89 -26.96 7.65
CA ILE A 523 -21.89 -26.31 6.76
C ILE A 523 -23.29 -26.28 7.39
N GLU A 524 -23.71 -27.38 8.03
CA GLU A 524 -25.04 -27.45 8.64
C GLU A 524 -25.21 -26.43 9.77
N GLU A 525 -24.17 -26.22 10.59
CA GLU A 525 -24.14 -25.16 11.60
C GLU A 525 -24.16 -23.76 10.97
N LYS A 526 -23.46 -23.58 9.85
CA LYS A 526 -23.37 -22.32 9.11
C LYS A 526 -24.71 -21.89 8.49
N MET A 527 -25.50 -22.85 7.99
CA MET A 527 -26.62 -22.57 7.09
C MET A 527 -28.01 -22.76 7.70
N ASN A 528 -28.15 -23.57 8.77
CA ASN A 528 -29.48 -23.95 9.27
C ASN A 528 -30.13 -22.87 10.15
N GLY A 529 -31.40 -22.56 9.85
CA GLY A 529 -32.24 -21.68 10.68
C GLY A 529 -31.93 -20.18 10.56
N LEU A 530 -31.02 -19.77 9.66
CA LEU A 530 -30.61 -18.38 9.46
C LEU A 530 -31.17 -17.79 8.15
N ASN A 531 -31.51 -16.50 8.18
CA ASN A 531 -31.95 -15.73 7.01
C ASN A 531 -30.98 -14.58 6.70
N MET A 532 -31.19 -13.94 5.55
CA MET A 532 -30.32 -12.88 5.03
C MET A 532 -30.60 -11.49 5.65
N ARG A 533 -31.57 -11.35 6.56
CA ARG A 533 -32.00 -10.05 7.12
C ARG A 533 -30.84 -9.20 7.64
N LYS A 534 -30.06 -9.72 8.60
CA LYS A 534 -28.93 -8.98 9.18
C LYS A 534 -27.83 -8.70 8.15
N THR A 535 -27.56 -9.64 7.24
CA THR A 535 -26.59 -9.45 6.17
C THR A 535 -27.00 -8.31 5.25
N LEU A 536 -28.26 -8.26 4.83
CA LEU A 536 -28.81 -7.19 3.98
C LEU A 536 -28.90 -5.84 4.71
N GLU A 537 -29.25 -5.83 6.00
CA GLU A 537 -29.18 -4.64 6.84
C GLU A 537 -27.74 -4.10 6.94
N ALA A 538 -26.76 -4.98 7.14
CA ALA A 538 -25.35 -4.60 7.21
C ALA A 538 -24.83 -4.06 5.87
N VAL A 539 -25.05 -4.77 4.76
CA VAL A 539 -24.59 -4.27 3.45
C VAL A 539 -25.37 -3.04 2.97
N GLY A 540 -26.56 -2.79 3.54
CA GLY A 540 -27.34 -1.58 3.32
C GLY A 540 -26.90 -0.37 4.15
N ASP A 541 -26.02 -0.53 5.14
CA ASP A 541 -25.52 0.56 5.98
C ASP A 541 -24.73 1.57 5.15
N THR A 542 -25.19 2.81 5.09
CA THR A 542 -24.54 3.86 4.28
C THR A 542 -23.32 4.46 4.95
N ARG A 543 -22.94 4.05 6.17
CA ARG A 543 -21.78 4.59 6.87
C ARG A 543 -20.48 3.96 6.36
N THR A 544 -19.68 4.75 5.65
CA THR A 544 -18.42 4.29 5.06
C THR A 544 -17.18 5.02 5.63
N TYR A 545 -15.97 4.48 5.38
CA TYR A 545 -14.71 5.21 5.67
C TYR A 545 -14.54 6.46 4.79
N VAL A 546 -15.20 6.49 3.63
CA VAL A 546 -15.24 7.67 2.76
C VAL A 546 -16.00 8.79 3.47
N ASP A 547 -17.19 8.51 4.01
CA ASP A 547 -18.00 9.49 4.74
C ASP A 547 -17.31 9.99 6.01
N GLN A 548 -16.65 9.08 6.74
CA GLN A 548 -15.84 9.43 7.90
C GLN A 548 -14.75 10.45 7.52
N SER A 549 -14.03 10.19 6.44
CA SER A 549 -12.93 11.05 5.98
C SER A 549 -13.42 12.42 5.54
N VAL A 550 -14.53 12.47 4.77
CA VAL A 550 -15.18 13.71 4.35
C VAL A 550 -15.65 14.50 5.58
N ALA A 551 -16.33 13.84 6.52
CA ALA A 551 -16.81 14.49 7.73
C ALA A 551 -15.65 15.12 8.52
N LEU A 552 -14.56 14.38 8.76
CA LEU A 552 -13.38 14.89 9.48
C LEU A 552 -12.74 16.09 8.79
N LEU A 553 -12.64 16.06 7.45
CA LEU A 553 -12.02 17.11 6.64
C LEU A 553 -12.81 18.43 6.68
N PHE A 554 -14.14 18.34 6.80
CA PHE A 554 -15.06 19.48 6.76
C PHE A 554 -15.73 19.80 8.10
N GLY A 555 -15.11 19.44 9.23
CA GLY A 555 -15.47 19.97 10.55
C GLY A 555 -15.98 18.94 11.57
N GLY A 556 -16.07 17.67 11.19
CA GLY A 556 -16.44 16.57 12.08
C GLY A 556 -15.39 16.28 13.16
N GLU A 557 -15.84 15.65 14.23
CA GLU A 557 -14.99 15.25 15.35
C GLU A 557 -14.37 13.85 15.15
N MET A 558 -13.15 13.67 15.67
CA MET A 558 -12.50 12.37 15.72
C MET A 558 -13.13 11.47 16.79
N SER A 559 -13.18 10.17 16.51
CA SER A 559 -13.49 9.15 17.53
C SER A 559 -12.46 9.15 18.65
N ALA A 560 -12.83 8.60 19.81
CA ALA A 560 -11.93 8.46 20.95
C ALA A 560 -10.67 7.63 20.60
N GLU A 561 -10.86 6.55 19.84
CA GLU A 561 -9.77 5.71 19.34
C GLU A 561 -8.82 6.49 18.42
N SER A 562 -9.36 7.25 17.45
CA SER A 562 -8.51 8.07 16.57
C SER A 562 -7.76 9.16 17.36
N LYS A 563 -8.36 9.71 18.42
CA LYS A 563 -7.67 10.64 19.34
C LYS A 563 -6.51 9.96 20.07
N GLN A 564 -6.72 8.75 20.60
CA GLN A 564 -5.68 7.95 21.26
C GLN A 564 -4.54 7.61 20.29
N ILE A 565 -4.85 7.21 19.06
CA ILE A 565 -3.84 6.98 18.01
C ILE A 565 -3.02 8.24 17.76
N VAL A 566 -3.66 9.42 17.59
CA VAL A 566 -2.96 10.70 17.41
C VAL A 566 -2.00 10.99 18.57
N GLU A 567 -2.39 10.72 19.81
CA GLU A 567 -1.55 10.95 20.99
C GLU A 567 -0.31 10.04 21.00
N VAL A 568 -0.49 8.74 20.73
CA VAL A 568 0.60 7.76 20.64
C VAL A 568 1.55 8.14 19.50
N GLU A 569 1.02 8.42 18.31
CA GLU A 569 1.80 8.82 17.15
C GLU A 569 2.65 10.06 17.41
N LYS A 570 2.07 11.06 18.07
CA LYS A 570 2.76 12.29 18.45
C LYS A 570 3.91 11.98 19.42
N ALA A 571 3.67 11.17 20.44
CA ALA A 571 4.70 10.74 21.39
C ALA A 571 5.86 10.00 20.68
N MET A 572 5.56 9.15 19.69
CA MET A 572 6.58 8.43 18.93
C MET A 572 7.42 9.33 18.00
N ILE A 573 6.85 10.38 17.39
CA ILE A 573 7.71 11.35 16.67
C ILE A 573 8.59 12.09 17.66
N ASP A 574 7.97 12.61 18.73
CA ASP A 574 8.60 13.55 19.63
C ASP A 574 9.67 12.87 20.50
N SER A 575 9.62 11.55 20.64
CA SER A 575 10.66 10.72 21.25
C SER A 575 12.03 10.96 20.62
N PRO A 576 12.99 11.52 21.40
CA PRO A 576 14.38 11.67 20.96
C PRO A 576 15.05 10.32 20.64
N GLU A 577 14.72 9.27 21.37
CA GLU A 577 15.27 7.92 21.22
C GLU A 577 14.92 7.35 19.84
N LEU A 578 13.65 7.40 19.47
CA LEU A 578 13.20 6.95 18.15
C LEU A 578 13.75 7.84 17.03
N GLN A 579 13.94 9.14 17.27
CA GLN A 579 14.61 10.03 16.32
C GLN A 579 16.07 9.61 16.07
N ILE A 580 16.81 9.25 17.13
CA ILE A 580 18.19 8.78 17.02
C ILE A 580 18.24 7.49 16.20
N ASN A 581 17.40 6.50 16.53
CA ASN A 581 17.32 5.25 15.78
C ASN A 581 17.03 5.49 14.29
N ARG A 582 16.03 6.34 13.96
CA ARG A 582 15.73 6.72 12.57
C ARG A 582 16.93 7.34 11.85
N ARG A 583 17.65 8.23 12.53
CA ARG A 583 18.85 8.88 11.98
C ARG A 583 19.97 7.87 11.79
N TYR A 584 20.12 6.88 12.68
CA TYR A 584 21.10 5.80 12.53
C TYR A 584 20.85 5.00 11.25
N TYR A 585 19.64 4.46 11.07
CA TYR A 585 19.27 3.72 9.86
C TYR A 585 19.52 4.54 8.60
N LYS A 586 19.07 5.81 8.57
CA LYS A 586 19.29 6.70 7.43
C LYS A 586 20.77 6.91 7.13
N THR A 587 21.57 7.19 8.16
CA THR A 587 23.01 7.50 8.05
C THR A 587 23.78 6.29 7.52
N VAL A 588 23.60 5.13 8.15
CA VAL A 588 24.30 3.89 7.79
C VAL A 588 23.97 3.47 6.36
N PHE A 589 22.68 3.39 6.01
CA PHE A 589 22.31 2.97 4.66
C PHE A 589 22.80 3.95 3.59
N THR A 590 22.72 5.27 3.84
CA THR A 590 23.28 6.29 2.93
C THR A 590 24.78 6.10 2.74
N ALA A 591 25.51 5.88 3.82
CA ALA A 591 26.95 5.67 3.78
C ALA A 591 27.29 4.37 3.03
N ILE A 592 26.54 3.29 3.25
CA ILE A 592 26.75 2.00 2.57
C ILE A 592 26.52 2.15 1.06
N ASP A 593 25.46 2.85 0.64
CA ASP A 593 25.19 3.07 -0.79
C ASP A 593 26.29 3.88 -1.47
N GLN A 594 26.74 4.96 -0.83
CA GLN A 594 27.83 5.78 -1.37
C GLN A 594 29.12 4.96 -1.48
N MET A 595 29.45 4.17 -0.46
CA MET A 595 30.58 3.24 -0.50
C MET A 595 30.43 2.22 -1.64
N VAL A 596 29.28 1.58 -1.81
CA VAL A 596 29.03 0.61 -2.91
C VAL A 596 29.13 1.27 -4.29
N SER A 597 28.66 2.51 -4.43
CA SER A 597 28.82 3.30 -5.66
C SER A 597 30.29 3.58 -5.96
N MET A 598 31.09 3.94 -4.95
CA MET A 598 32.54 4.14 -5.10
C MET A 598 33.27 2.85 -5.53
N LEU A 599 32.82 1.69 -5.03
CA LEU A 599 33.33 0.38 -5.45
C LEU A 599 32.96 0.03 -6.91
N SER A 600 32.02 0.75 -7.52
CA SER A 600 31.52 0.50 -8.89
C SER A 600 32.15 1.41 -9.94
N SER A 601 32.61 2.61 -9.53
CA SER A 601 33.42 3.51 -10.33
C SER A 601 34.59 4.00 -9.47
N PRO A 602 35.78 3.35 -9.56
CA PRO A 602 36.90 3.67 -8.70
C PRO A 602 37.46 5.04 -9.04
N GLN A 603 36.97 6.07 -8.36
CA GLN A 603 37.68 7.32 -8.16
C GLN A 603 38.06 7.39 -6.68
N PRO A 604 39.37 7.27 -6.35
CA PRO A 604 39.85 7.09 -4.98
C PRO A 604 39.49 8.25 -4.01
N ASP A 605 39.08 9.41 -4.52
CA ASP A 605 38.82 10.62 -3.74
C ASP A 605 37.36 11.12 -3.84
N THR A 606 36.40 10.22 -4.08
CA THR A 606 34.99 10.63 -4.09
C THR A 606 34.48 10.80 -2.65
N PRO A 607 34.04 12.00 -2.24
CA PRO A 607 33.64 12.27 -0.86
C PRO A 607 32.35 11.52 -0.47
N ILE A 608 32.27 11.05 0.79
CA ILE A 608 31.01 10.60 1.40
C ILE A 608 30.25 11.84 1.88
N ASN A 609 29.06 12.03 1.33
CA ASN A 609 28.16 13.13 1.64
C ASN A 609 27.04 12.67 2.58
N ILE A 610 27.15 12.97 3.88
CA ILE A 610 26.08 12.70 4.84
C ILE A 610 25.27 13.98 5.05
N ARG A 611 24.02 13.99 4.57
CA ARG A 611 23.06 15.05 4.89
C ARG A 611 22.37 14.77 6.22
N LEU A 612 22.82 15.45 7.28
CA LEU A 612 22.07 15.55 8.54
C LEU A 612 20.93 16.57 8.40
N ALA A 613 19.84 16.35 9.14
CA ALA A 613 18.55 16.99 8.89
C ALA A 613 18.46 18.46 9.33
N SER A 614 19.39 19.02 10.12
CA SER A 614 19.25 20.37 10.68
C SER A 614 19.98 21.49 9.95
N LYS A 615 20.98 21.18 9.13
CA LYS A 615 21.73 22.21 8.40
C LYS A 615 21.62 21.93 6.91
N GLU A 616 21.32 22.96 6.14
CA GLU A 616 21.46 22.91 4.67
C GLU A 616 22.91 22.59 4.25
N SER A 617 23.88 22.67 5.18
CA SER A 617 25.23 22.14 5.00
C SER A 617 25.23 20.61 5.06
N THR A 618 25.39 19.98 3.90
CA THR A 618 25.80 18.57 3.80
C THR A 618 27.13 18.42 4.54
N ARG A 619 27.23 17.54 5.56
CA ARG A 619 28.53 17.21 6.15
C ARG A 619 29.25 16.30 5.16
N GLN A 620 30.27 16.85 4.54
CA GLN A 620 31.10 16.15 3.57
C GLN A 620 32.29 15.53 4.31
N TYR A 621 32.49 14.24 4.11
CA TYR A 621 33.67 13.51 4.51
C TYR A 621 34.48 13.23 3.24
N GLU A 622 35.76 13.53 3.27
CA GLU A 622 36.71 13.38 2.16
C GLU A 622 36.85 11.93 1.71
N SER A 623 36.60 10.94 2.59
CA SER A 623 36.69 9.52 2.25
C SER A 623 35.89 8.58 3.15
N VAL A 624 35.70 7.33 2.71
CA VAL A 624 35.21 6.19 3.51
C VAL A 624 36.02 6.05 4.81
N ARG A 625 37.34 6.24 4.72
CA ARG A 625 38.27 6.14 5.85
C ARG A 625 38.04 7.23 6.87
N GLU A 626 37.79 8.46 6.42
CA GLU A 626 37.49 9.57 7.32
C GLU A 626 36.15 9.36 8.04
N PHE A 627 35.12 8.93 7.31
CA PHE A 627 33.82 8.60 7.89
C PHE A 627 33.93 7.50 8.95
N ALA A 628 34.63 6.39 8.64
CA ALA A 628 34.86 5.31 9.59
C ALA A 628 35.55 5.80 10.87
N LYS A 629 36.61 6.61 10.74
CA LYS A 629 37.40 7.13 11.86
C LYS A 629 36.66 8.19 12.71
N LYS A 630 35.86 9.05 12.08
CA LYS A 630 35.23 10.20 12.77
C LYS A 630 33.82 9.89 13.28
N VAL A 631 33.11 8.97 12.63
CA VAL A 631 31.68 8.70 12.93
C VAL A 631 31.47 7.30 13.49
N LEU A 632 32.18 6.29 13.01
CA LEU A 632 32.00 4.89 13.43
C LEU A 632 33.08 4.38 14.40
N LYS A 633 33.82 5.30 15.06
CA LYS A 633 34.91 4.92 15.98
C LYS A 633 34.41 4.06 17.14
N ASN A 634 33.31 4.48 17.76
CA ASN A 634 32.56 3.76 18.79
C ASN A 634 31.09 4.19 18.76
N GLU A 635 30.24 3.48 19.51
CA GLU A 635 28.80 3.76 19.56
C GLU A 635 28.48 5.15 20.11
N ASP A 636 29.22 5.63 21.11
CA ASP A 636 29.00 6.95 21.72
C ASP A 636 29.25 8.11 20.76
N MET A 637 30.30 8.03 19.93
CA MET A 637 30.61 9.03 18.90
C MET A 637 29.55 9.08 17.81
N LEU A 638 29.05 7.92 17.40
CA LEU A 638 27.91 7.83 16.48
C LEU A 638 26.65 8.39 17.15
N GLY A 639 26.43 8.07 18.42
CA GLY A 639 25.36 8.61 19.25
C GLY A 639 25.30 10.12 19.34
N GLY A 640 26.41 10.72 19.76
CA GLY A 640 26.58 12.16 19.81
C GLY A 640 26.40 12.81 18.44
N PHE A 641 26.94 12.18 17.37
CA PHE A 641 26.72 12.63 16.00
C PHE A 641 25.23 12.64 15.60
N LEU A 642 24.48 11.60 15.98
CA LEU A 642 23.05 11.48 15.69
C LEU A 642 22.19 12.42 16.55
N ALA A 643 22.64 12.73 17.78
CA ALA A 643 21.92 13.57 18.74
C ALA A 643 22.16 15.08 18.58
N ALA A 644 23.30 15.49 18.02
CA ALA A 644 23.74 16.89 17.90
C ALA A 644 22.84 17.83 17.05
N ASP A 645 21.68 17.36 16.59
CA ASP A 645 20.78 18.05 15.67
C ASP A 645 19.39 18.28 16.30
N LYS A 646 19.22 19.48 16.88
CA LYS A 646 17.99 20.30 17.05
C LYS A 646 17.43 20.63 18.43
N ARG A 647 17.90 20.13 19.58
CA ARG A 647 17.49 20.72 20.88
C ARG A 647 18.59 20.58 21.92
N PRO A 648 19.01 21.67 22.60
CA PRO A 648 19.77 21.55 23.85
C PRO A 648 18.81 20.97 24.91
N GLY A 649 18.70 19.65 24.96
CA GLY A 649 17.83 18.90 25.86
C GLY A 649 18.61 17.85 26.64
N VAL A 650 17.96 17.28 27.66
CA VAL A 650 18.52 16.31 28.63
C VAL A 650 19.30 15.16 27.98
N LEU A 651 18.93 14.72 26.77
CA LEU A 651 19.66 13.68 26.03
C LEU A 651 21.10 14.06 25.66
N ASP A 652 21.37 15.32 25.30
CA ASP A 652 22.72 15.76 24.91
C ASP A 652 23.65 15.82 26.13
N ARG A 653 23.09 16.11 27.31
CA ARG A 653 23.83 16.07 28.59
C ARG A 653 24.04 14.64 29.09
N ASN A 654 23.09 13.73 28.82
CA ASN A 654 23.17 12.33 29.26
C ASN A 654 24.00 11.46 28.30
N LEU A 655 23.95 11.68 26.97
CA LEU A 655 24.78 10.94 26.01
C LEU A 655 26.28 11.20 26.23
N ASN A 656 26.65 12.45 26.50
CA ASN A 656 28.03 12.83 26.80
C ASN A 656 28.50 12.40 28.21
N ARG A 657 27.59 12.02 29.13
CA ARG A 657 27.92 11.61 30.51
C ARG A 657 27.81 10.11 30.76
N VAL A 658 26.85 9.44 30.14
CA VAL A 658 26.40 8.08 30.51
C VAL A 658 26.65 7.07 29.39
N GLY A 659 26.98 7.53 28.17
CA GLY A 659 27.15 6.67 26.99
C GLY A 659 25.81 6.19 26.41
N LEU A 660 25.83 5.82 25.13
CA LEU A 660 24.64 5.46 24.36
C LEU A 660 23.95 4.19 24.89
N HIS A 661 24.75 3.27 25.44
CA HIS A 661 24.29 2.00 26.01
C HIS A 661 23.32 2.14 27.20
N ASN A 662 23.26 3.33 27.81
CA ASN A 662 22.41 3.62 28.97
C ASN A 662 21.16 4.45 28.62
N VAL A 663 20.91 4.71 27.34
CA VAL A 663 19.68 5.39 26.89
C VAL A 663 18.63 4.32 26.53
N PRO A 664 17.52 4.22 27.27
CA PRO A 664 16.46 3.26 26.96
C PRO A 664 15.99 3.42 25.50
N ASN A 665 15.63 2.31 24.84
CA ASN A 665 15.06 2.29 23.49
C ASN A 665 15.94 2.86 22.35
N VAL A 666 17.20 3.22 22.61
CA VAL A 666 18.17 3.47 21.53
C VAL A 666 18.88 2.16 21.20
N LYS A 667 18.81 1.73 19.94
CA LYS A 667 19.58 0.59 19.43
C LYS A 667 20.32 0.97 18.16
N LEU A 668 21.59 0.59 18.10
CA LEU A 668 22.43 0.67 16.91
C LEU A 668 22.65 -0.74 16.35
N PRO A 669 21.61 -1.38 15.76
CA PRO A 669 21.70 -2.76 15.33
C PRO A 669 22.85 -2.96 14.35
N HIS A 670 23.55 -4.08 14.53
CA HIS A 670 24.71 -4.49 13.72
C HIS A 670 25.84 -3.45 13.67
N PHE A 671 26.01 -2.60 14.69
CA PHE A 671 27.05 -1.56 14.71
C PHE A 671 28.44 -2.12 14.40
N ASP A 672 28.84 -3.24 15.02
CA ASP A 672 30.15 -3.85 14.76
C ASP A 672 30.30 -4.37 13.33
N GLU A 673 29.24 -4.97 12.75
CA GLU A 673 29.26 -5.42 11.35
C GLU A 673 29.36 -4.22 10.39
N VAL A 674 28.62 -3.14 10.67
CA VAL A 674 28.69 -1.88 9.91
C VAL A 674 30.08 -1.28 10.01
N LYS A 675 30.61 -1.12 11.22
CA LYS A 675 31.97 -0.61 11.46
C LYS A 675 33.01 -1.44 10.70
N SER A 676 32.95 -2.77 10.82
CA SER A 676 33.86 -3.68 10.13
C SER A 676 33.76 -3.54 8.61
N LEU A 677 32.56 -3.38 8.04
CA LEU A 677 32.37 -3.12 6.61
C LEU A 677 33.13 -1.87 6.16
N PHE A 678 32.98 -0.75 6.88
CA PHE A 678 33.64 0.51 6.55
C PHE A 678 35.15 0.48 6.79
N GLU A 679 35.63 -0.20 7.83
CA GLU A 679 37.06 -0.41 8.09
C GLU A 679 37.72 -1.27 6.99
N ASN A 680 37.05 -2.34 6.57
CA ASN A 680 37.51 -3.20 5.47
C ASN A 680 37.55 -2.43 4.14
N ALA A 681 36.52 -1.63 3.84
CA ALA A 681 36.48 -0.78 2.66
C ALA A 681 37.54 0.35 2.70
N ALA A 682 37.95 0.80 3.88
CA ALA A 682 39.01 1.78 4.07
C ALA A 682 40.43 1.19 4.06
N SER A 683 40.56 -0.14 4.14
CA SER A 683 41.84 -0.86 4.09
C SER A 683 42.24 -1.18 2.65
N THR A 684 43.51 -0.97 2.29
CA THR A 684 44.04 -1.30 0.95
C THR A 684 44.30 -2.79 0.73
N SER A 685 44.14 -3.63 1.76
CA SER A 685 44.59 -5.03 1.77
C SER A 685 43.53 -6.07 2.13
N GLY A 686 42.28 -5.69 2.44
CA GLY A 686 41.35 -6.60 3.13
C GLY A 686 40.30 -7.34 2.29
N ALA A 687 39.67 -6.70 1.30
CA ALA A 687 38.52 -7.28 0.62
C ALA A 687 38.33 -6.82 -0.82
N THR A 688 38.03 -7.78 -1.72
CA THR A 688 37.64 -7.47 -3.11
C THR A 688 36.33 -6.68 -3.15
N PRO A 689 36.13 -5.75 -4.12
CA PRO A 689 34.89 -5.00 -4.27
C PRO A 689 33.61 -5.85 -4.27
N SER A 690 33.63 -7.05 -4.87
CA SER A 690 32.51 -8.00 -4.86
C SER A 690 32.14 -8.46 -3.45
N LYS A 691 33.11 -8.88 -2.64
CA LYS A 691 32.91 -9.28 -1.23
C LYS A 691 32.32 -8.15 -0.38
N LEU A 692 32.80 -6.91 -0.57
CA LEU A 692 32.26 -5.74 0.14
C LEU A 692 30.81 -5.44 -0.25
N ARG A 693 30.45 -5.60 -1.53
CA ARG A 693 29.06 -5.47 -2.00
C ARG A 693 28.16 -6.54 -1.38
N THR A 694 28.59 -7.80 -1.38
CA THR A 694 27.83 -8.90 -0.74
C THR A 694 27.64 -8.65 0.76
N LEU A 695 28.69 -8.19 1.45
CA LEU A 695 28.60 -7.87 2.88
C LEU A 695 27.66 -6.68 3.15
N ALA A 696 27.73 -5.63 2.33
CA ALA A 696 26.84 -4.48 2.39
C ALA A 696 25.37 -4.89 2.22
N GLU A 697 25.06 -5.68 1.19
CA GLU A 697 23.69 -6.20 0.97
C GLU A 697 23.23 -7.08 2.14
N ARG A 698 24.11 -7.95 2.66
CA ARG A 698 23.79 -8.79 3.83
C ARG A 698 23.47 -7.97 5.07
N ILE A 699 24.24 -6.93 5.36
CA ILE A 699 24.01 -6.03 6.50
C ILE A 699 22.69 -5.29 6.32
N LYS A 700 22.44 -4.72 5.14
CA LYS A 700 21.16 -4.07 4.82
C LYS A 700 19.98 -5.02 4.99
N GLU A 701 20.10 -6.27 4.51
CA GLU A 701 19.07 -7.28 4.65
C GLU A 701 18.84 -7.68 6.11
N LYS A 702 19.90 -7.86 6.92
CA LYS A 702 19.80 -8.14 8.36
C LYS A 702 19.12 -7.00 9.12
N MET A 703 19.58 -5.77 8.94
CA MET A 703 18.97 -4.58 9.54
C MET A 703 17.48 -4.43 9.14
N SER A 704 17.15 -4.76 7.89
CA SER A 704 15.76 -4.76 7.41
C SER A 704 14.96 -5.96 7.91
N ARG A 705 15.59 -7.08 8.27
CA ARG A 705 14.97 -8.25 8.90
C ARG A 705 14.76 -8.06 10.39
N GLU A 706 15.63 -7.39 11.13
CA GLU A 706 15.37 -7.09 12.54
C GLU A 706 14.14 -6.18 12.70
N TYR A 707 13.94 -5.28 11.75
CA TYR A 707 12.67 -4.56 11.59
C TYR A 707 11.46 -5.49 11.39
N ARG A 708 11.64 -6.65 10.74
CA ARG A 708 10.60 -7.70 10.62
C ARG A 708 10.46 -8.48 11.93
N ALA A 709 11.55 -9.00 12.49
CA ALA A 709 11.57 -9.96 13.60
C ALA A 709 11.13 -9.36 14.94
N GLN A 710 11.33 -8.06 15.17
CA GLN A 710 10.93 -7.43 16.43
C GLN A 710 9.43 -7.09 16.50
N ALA A 711 8.72 -7.11 15.36
CA ALA A 711 7.26 -7.19 15.32
C ALA A 711 6.73 -8.63 15.54
N ILE A 712 7.61 -9.64 15.43
CA ILE A 712 7.34 -11.09 15.49
C ILE A 712 7.71 -11.70 16.86
N ALA A 713 7.99 -10.90 17.91
CA ALA A 713 8.09 -11.49 19.23
C ALA A 713 6.71 -12.05 19.63
N PRO A 714 6.58 -13.36 19.95
CA PRO A 714 5.34 -13.90 20.49
C PRO A 714 4.91 -13.03 21.67
N SER A 715 3.66 -12.58 21.64
CA SER A 715 3.05 -11.72 22.66
C SER A 715 2.90 -12.42 24.01
N SER A 716 3.30 -13.69 24.13
CA SER A 716 3.31 -14.39 25.39
C SER A 716 4.72 -14.85 25.78
N ILE A 717 5.14 -14.42 26.97
CA ILE A 717 6.24 -15.07 27.71
C ILE A 717 5.95 -16.57 27.86
N SER A 718 4.68 -17.00 27.82
CA SER A 718 4.31 -18.42 27.86
C SER A 718 4.78 -19.22 26.64
N ASP A 719 4.79 -18.67 25.42
CA ASP A 719 5.19 -19.45 24.23
C ASP A 719 6.70 -19.67 24.17
N ARG A 720 7.50 -18.71 24.65
CA ARG A 720 8.95 -18.91 24.82
C ARG A 720 9.28 -19.86 25.95
N THR A 721 8.48 -19.84 27.01
CA THR A 721 8.65 -20.75 28.15
C THR A 721 8.24 -22.17 27.74
N LYS A 722 7.16 -22.31 26.97
CA LYS A 722 6.67 -23.58 26.43
C LYS A 722 7.61 -24.14 25.36
N LEU A 723 8.09 -23.34 24.41
CA LEU A 723 9.13 -23.77 23.45
C LEU A 723 10.43 -24.20 24.14
N ARG A 724 10.79 -23.54 25.26
CA ARG A 724 11.96 -23.91 26.04
C ARG A 724 11.72 -25.18 26.86
N GLN A 725 10.53 -25.33 27.45
CA GLN A 725 10.11 -26.55 28.15
C GLN A 725 9.98 -27.74 27.19
N ASP A 726 9.44 -27.54 25.99
CA ASP A 726 9.34 -28.57 24.95
C ASP A 726 10.74 -28.94 24.41
N ALA A 727 11.64 -27.96 24.26
CA ALA A 727 13.03 -28.21 23.88
C ALA A 727 13.85 -28.90 24.98
N ASP A 728 13.60 -28.57 26.25
CA ASP A 728 14.25 -29.19 27.40
C ASP A 728 13.68 -30.61 27.63
N ALA A 729 12.38 -30.83 27.42
CA ALA A 729 11.74 -32.15 27.43
C ALA A 729 12.25 -33.05 26.30
N LEU A 730 12.44 -32.51 25.08
CA LEU A 730 13.06 -33.24 23.97
C LEU A 730 14.54 -33.56 24.24
N LYS A 731 15.26 -32.72 24.99
CA LYS A 731 16.63 -33.02 25.43
C LYS A 731 16.68 -34.12 26.49
N GLU A 732 15.72 -34.17 27.41
CA GLU A 732 15.58 -35.26 28.37
C GLU A 732 15.15 -36.57 27.70
N GLU A 733 14.29 -36.50 26.69
CA GLU A 733 13.77 -37.69 25.98
C GLU A 733 14.79 -38.31 25.02
N PHE A 734 15.66 -37.49 24.39
CA PHE A 734 16.57 -37.97 23.32
C PHE A 734 18.07 -37.88 23.63
N GLY A 735 18.47 -37.32 24.78
CA GLY A 735 19.87 -37.21 25.20
C GLY A 735 20.74 -36.28 24.33
N GLU A 736 21.92 -35.90 24.81
CA GLU A 736 22.81 -34.86 24.23
C GLU A 736 23.38 -35.15 22.82
N THR A 737 22.94 -36.20 22.10
CA THR A 737 23.61 -36.66 20.88
C THR A 737 23.19 -35.98 19.58
N TYR A 738 22.28 -35.00 19.60
CA TYR A 738 21.94 -34.21 18.40
C TYR A 738 22.36 -32.74 18.56
N THR A 739 23.67 -32.51 18.50
CA THR A 739 24.24 -31.19 18.18
C THR A 739 25.22 -31.33 17.03
N THR A 740 24.71 -31.40 15.79
CA THR A 740 25.35 -30.78 14.63
C THR A 740 24.35 -30.71 13.49
N GLY A 741 24.03 -29.49 13.07
CA GLY A 741 23.32 -29.23 11.82
C GLY A 741 22.15 -28.26 11.94
N PHE A 742 22.40 -27.01 12.33
CA PHE A 742 21.70 -25.83 11.80
C PHE A 742 22.59 -24.58 11.91
#